data_AF-A0A1V1TQQ6-F1
#
_entry.id   AF-A0A1V1TQQ6-F1
#
_cell.length_a   1.000
_cell.length_b   1.000
_cell.length_c   1.000
_cell.angle_alpha   90.00
_cell.angle_beta   90.00
_cell.angle_gamma   90.00
#
_symmetry.space_group_name_H-M   'P 1'
#
loop_
_entity.id
_entity.type
_entity.pdbx_description
1 polymer ?
#
loop_
_entity_poly.entity_id
_entity_poly.type
_entity_poly.pdbx_seq_one_letter_code
_entity_poly.pdbx_strand_id
1 'polypeptide(L)'
;MAPSFDHLRDADVDEDDYDEDEIDISDLREKYEVQLEQGYDTFIVIDGLPEVTEEQKPKLVKFLLKKLTQVGKTKEDLIYMPMGKDGKSLRFAFVEFSSSAEAAAAVRQLDNVPLDKKHTLRVNKMTDIDRYGREGRVDDKYVPPKIEEFTEKEHLRYFLADPSGRGRDQFAMYRGDSVGVFWNGEKDTPETIVDRQHWTESFIQWSPLGSYLVSVHQQGVQLWGGASWSRQKRFAHPFVNMLDFSPGEKYIVTWSNRPISIPDEGHPQLSLDEDGKNYVIWDVETAKPLRSFANLDLPAAAATADGAKPPPKFPWPAFKWSADEKYVARLTQGSSISVYELPRMNLLDKTTIKIDGVMDFEWAPATPQREGVKQYEQLFCYWTPEIGSNPAKVGLMSIPSKQIVRTLNLFSVTDAKLHWQSDATYLSVKVDRHSKSKKSQATTLEIFRIKEKGVPVEVVDTIKDTVINFAWEPKGDRFVIITTSEPAGPTAVPPKTSVSFFCPEKAKGQAVGNFKHLRTLEKKNSNAIYWSPRGRFVVVATVANAQNSDLEFYDLDFEGEKPESDKDLTANLQLMNTADHYGLTDIQWDPAGRYVASWASVWKHTMENGYHIYDFRGEQLREEPVEKFRQLAWRPRPATLLSKEEQKQIRKNLREYSKQFEQEDAERGASADLAVVEARRRMLDEWLAWRASVEVEVEEERLDRGLPANPVEGLIDQAEDEEEQQVIEEIVEEVIEETEEIVS
;
A
#
# COMPACT_ATOMS: atom_id res chain seq x y z
N MET A 1 44.47 6.10 -19.02
CA MET A 1 45.58 7.02 -19.35
C MET A 1 44.98 8.37 -19.69
N ALA A 2 45.23 9.37 -18.86
CA ALA A 2 44.85 10.77 -19.12
C ALA A 2 46.05 11.47 -19.80
N PRO A 3 45.82 12.40 -20.74
CA PRO A 3 46.90 13.05 -21.47
C PRO A 3 47.64 14.05 -20.56
N SER A 4 48.98 14.07 -20.66
CA SER A 4 49.88 14.89 -19.85
C SER A 4 49.93 16.35 -20.34
N PHE A 5 50.33 17.22 -19.40
CA PHE A 5 50.39 18.68 -19.44
C PHE A 5 51.36 19.31 -20.46
N ASP A 6 51.87 18.55 -21.43
CA ASP A 6 52.98 18.97 -22.32
C ASP A 6 52.54 19.72 -23.60
N HIS A 7 51.27 20.15 -23.70
CA HIS A 7 50.72 20.76 -24.91
C HIS A 7 50.00 22.10 -24.70
N LEU A 8 50.32 22.83 -23.64
CA LEU A 8 49.94 24.25 -23.53
C LEU A 8 51.05 25.09 -24.17
N ARG A 9 50.69 25.89 -25.18
CA ARG A 9 51.59 26.79 -25.88
C ARG A 9 51.75 28.07 -25.04
N ASP A 10 52.98 28.53 -24.87
CA ASP A 10 53.35 29.80 -24.19
C ASP A 10 52.77 31.08 -24.84
N ALA A 11 51.84 30.96 -25.79
CA ALA A 11 51.16 32.08 -26.45
C ALA A 11 49.75 32.36 -25.88
N ASP A 12 49.29 31.56 -24.91
CA ASP A 12 48.00 31.75 -24.23
C ASP A 12 48.17 32.42 -22.84
N VAL A 13 49.37 32.95 -22.55
CA VAL A 13 49.69 33.71 -21.33
C VAL A 13 49.95 35.17 -21.72
N ASP A 14 48.91 35.85 -22.23
CA ASP A 14 48.87 37.32 -22.16
C ASP A 14 48.41 37.66 -20.74
N GLU A 15 49.38 38.04 -19.92
CA GLU A 15 49.31 38.20 -18.47
C GLU A 15 48.89 39.62 -18.03
N ASP A 16 48.42 40.48 -18.93
CA ASP A 16 48.10 41.88 -18.63
C ASP A 16 46.78 42.32 -19.31
N ASP A 17 45.66 42.18 -18.60
CA ASP A 17 44.41 42.99 -18.67
C ASP A 17 43.18 42.22 -18.14
N TYR A 18 43.29 41.58 -16.98
CA TYR A 18 42.10 41.26 -16.19
C TYR A 18 41.81 42.46 -15.29
N ASP A 19 40.93 43.35 -15.75
CA ASP A 19 40.37 44.42 -14.92
C ASP A 19 39.60 43.75 -13.77
N GLU A 20 40.19 43.71 -12.56
CA GLU A 20 39.55 43.18 -11.35
C GLU A 20 38.21 43.89 -11.05
N ASP A 21 38.00 45.08 -11.63
CA ASP A 21 36.80 45.90 -11.52
C ASP A 21 35.61 45.41 -12.38
N GLU A 22 35.79 44.49 -13.33
CA GLU A 22 34.70 43.91 -14.16
C GLU A 22 34.14 42.58 -13.61
N ILE A 23 34.73 42.01 -12.56
CA ILE A 23 34.22 40.80 -11.93
C ILE A 23 33.10 41.18 -10.95
N ASP A 24 31.86 40.92 -11.33
CA ASP A 24 30.68 41.10 -10.47
C ASP A 24 30.69 40.10 -9.31
N ILE A 25 31.42 40.43 -8.26
CA ILE A 25 31.51 39.69 -6.99
C ILE A 25 30.32 39.98 -6.05
N SER A 26 29.24 40.59 -6.54
CA SER A 26 28.06 40.87 -5.72
C SER A 26 27.38 39.58 -5.24
N ASP A 27 27.37 38.53 -6.06
CA ASP A 27 26.78 37.22 -5.74
C ASP A 27 27.60 36.46 -4.66
N LEU A 28 28.92 36.52 -4.75
CA LEU A 28 29.85 35.93 -3.79
C LEU A 28 29.89 36.75 -2.50
N ARG A 29 29.78 38.08 -2.56
CA ARG A 29 29.57 38.91 -1.37
C ARG A 29 28.23 38.60 -0.72
N GLU A 30 27.12 38.50 -1.44
CA GLU A 30 25.82 38.17 -0.84
C GLU A 30 25.81 36.76 -0.21
N LYS A 31 26.56 35.82 -0.80
CA LYS A 31 26.64 34.43 -0.32
C LYS A 31 27.60 34.22 0.86
N TYR A 32 28.62 35.07 1.00
CA TYR A 32 29.68 34.92 2.01
C TYR A 32 29.86 36.14 2.92
N GLU A 33 28.98 37.13 2.86
CA GLU A 33 28.84 38.15 3.90
C GLU A 33 28.44 37.43 5.17
N VAL A 34 29.43 37.18 6.03
CA VAL A 34 29.25 36.56 7.34
C VAL A 34 28.40 37.52 8.16
N GLN A 35 27.09 37.30 8.14
CA GLN A 35 26.15 37.96 9.03
C GLN A 35 26.60 37.69 10.46
N LEU A 36 27.14 38.71 11.12
CA LEU A 36 27.37 38.77 12.57
C LEU A 36 26.02 38.81 13.33
N GLU A 37 25.04 38.00 12.92
CA GLU A 37 23.63 38.02 13.35
C GLU A 37 23.34 37.11 14.55
N GLN A 38 24.34 36.74 15.34
CA GLN A 38 24.07 36.13 16.65
C GLN A 38 23.72 37.21 17.68
N GLY A 39 22.51 37.77 17.58
CA GLY A 39 22.02 38.71 18.59
C GLY A 39 20.69 39.41 18.32
N TYR A 40 20.21 39.48 17.08
CA TYR A 40 19.00 40.28 16.74
C TYR A 40 17.67 39.54 16.91
N ASP A 41 17.69 38.22 17.10
CA ASP A 41 16.47 37.40 17.26
C ASP A 41 15.68 37.68 18.54
N THR A 42 16.32 38.32 19.52
CA THR A 42 15.67 38.76 20.77
C THR A 42 15.00 40.13 20.62
N PHE A 43 15.22 40.84 19.50
CA PHE A 43 14.71 42.18 19.26
C PHE A 43 13.43 42.16 18.44
N ILE A 44 12.46 42.95 18.90
CA ILE A 44 11.24 43.26 18.15
C ILE A 44 11.15 44.76 17.89
N VAL A 45 10.45 45.10 16.81
CA VAL A 45 10.08 46.48 16.46
C VAL A 45 8.58 46.63 16.63
N ILE A 46 8.19 47.61 17.44
CA ILE A 46 6.80 47.98 17.68
C ILE A 46 6.52 49.28 16.97
N ASP A 47 5.66 49.25 15.96
CA ASP A 47 5.18 50.38 15.20
C ASP A 47 3.72 50.72 15.57
N GLY A 48 3.26 51.91 15.18
CA GLY A 48 1.92 52.42 15.50
C GLY A 48 1.79 53.05 16.89
N LEU A 49 2.90 53.49 17.49
CA LEU A 49 2.89 54.17 18.79
C LEU A 49 2.45 55.64 18.65
N PRO A 50 1.79 56.20 19.68
CA PRO A 50 1.39 57.60 19.68
C PRO A 50 2.62 58.52 19.69
N GLU A 51 2.49 59.67 19.02
CA GLU A 51 3.49 60.73 19.03
C GLU A 51 3.55 61.39 20.41
N VAL A 52 4.72 61.35 21.06
CA VAL A 52 4.93 61.88 22.41
C VAL A 52 6.15 62.80 22.47
N THR A 53 6.12 63.77 23.39
CA THR A 53 7.26 64.63 23.71
C THR A 53 8.21 63.95 24.71
N GLU A 54 9.41 64.50 24.88
CA GLU A 54 10.44 63.95 25.77
C GLU A 54 9.97 63.83 27.25
N GLU A 55 9.10 64.73 27.71
CA GLU A 55 8.49 64.67 29.05
C GLU A 55 7.44 63.54 29.19
N GLN A 56 6.81 63.15 28.08
CA GLN A 56 5.72 62.15 28.04
C GLN A 56 6.26 60.73 27.77
N LYS A 57 7.45 60.62 27.17
CA LYS A 57 8.13 59.35 26.86
C LYS A 57 8.20 58.37 28.05
N PRO A 58 8.60 58.77 29.28
CA PRO A 58 8.68 57.84 30.41
C PRO A 58 7.32 57.21 30.79
N LYS A 59 6.21 57.93 30.58
CA LYS A 59 4.86 57.41 30.86
C LYS A 59 4.44 56.37 29.84
N LEU A 60 4.77 56.59 28.57
CA LEU A 60 4.46 55.66 27.49
C LEU A 60 5.31 54.38 27.59
N VAL A 61 6.61 54.51 27.93
CA VAL A 61 7.49 53.35 28.16
C VAL A 61 6.97 52.49 29.31
N LYS A 62 6.54 53.08 30.43
CA LYS A 62 5.90 52.34 31.54
C LYS A 62 4.63 51.61 31.12
N PHE A 63 3.83 52.23 30.27
CA PHE A 63 2.60 51.61 29.75
C PHE A 63 2.90 50.44 28.81
N LEU A 64 3.87 50.60 27.90
CA LEU A 64 4.34 49.54 27.01
C LEU A 64 4.96 48.39 27.79
N LEU A 65 5.80 48.68 28.79
CA LEU A 65 6.40 47.67 29.66
C LEU A 65 5.31 46.79 30.27
N LYS A 66 4.25 47.38 30.85
CA LYS A 66 3.15 46.60 31.46
C LYS A 66 2.48 45.62 30.48
N LYS A 67 2.38 45.95 29.20
CA LYS A 67 1.84 45.05 28.16
C LYS A 67 2.88 44.01 27.73
N LEU A 68 4.14 44.40 27.59
CA LEU A 68 5.22 43.50 27.17
C LEU A 68 5.56 42.46 28.26
N THR A 69 5.48 42.83 29.54
CA THR A 69 5.69 41.90 30.67
C THR A 69 4.60 40.83 30.81
N GLN A 70 3.47 40.97 30.10
CA GLN A 70 2.45 39.91 30.04
C GLN A 70 2.91 38.72 29.19
N VAL A 71 3.84 38.94 28.26
CA VAL A 71 4.24 37.95 27.25
C VAL A 71 5.69 37.46 27.48
N GLY A 72 6.58 38.30 27.99
CA GLY A 72 7.98 37.93 28.25
C GLY A 72 8.68 38.83 29.26
N LYS A 73 9.93 38.54 29.60
CA LYS A 73 10.70 39.34 30.56
C LYS A 73 11.47 40.44 29.83
N THR A 74 11.12 41.68 30.14
CA THR A 74 11.74 42.91 29.60
C THR A 74 11.83 43.96 30.71
N LYS A 75 12.72 44.95 30.56
CA LYS A 75 13.00 46.03 31.52
C LYS A 75 12.83 47.39 30.82
N GLU A 76 12.63 48.45 31.60
CA GLU A 76 12.51 49.82 31.05
C GLU A 76 13.75 50.21 30.23
N ASP A 77 14.95 49.80 30.66
CA ASP A 77 16.22 50.09 29.99
C ASP A 77 16.38 49.37 28.63
N LEU A 78 15.57 48.33 28.38
CA LEU A 78 15.60 47.51 27.16
C LEU A 78 14.55 47.95 26.13
N ILE A 79 13.84 49.06 26.38
CA ILE A 79 12.87 49.66 25.47
C ILE A 79 13.47 50.95 24.93
N TYR A 80 13.97 50.91 23.70
CA TYR A 80 14.53 52.08 23.04
C TYR A 80 13.50 52.73 22.10
N MET A 81 13.06 53.94 22.46
CA MET A 81 12.18 54.76 21.64
C MET A 81 12.96 55.94 21.06
N PRO A 82 13.23 55.96 19.74
CA PRO A 82 13.95 57.06 19.09
C PRO A 82 13.10 58.33 19.01
N MET A 83 13.78 59.46 19.19
CA MET A 83 13.21 60.80 19.13
C MET A 83 13.75 61.53 17.89
N GLY A 84 12.89 62.19 17.14
CA GLY A 84 13.27 63.02 16.00
C GLY A 84 13.91 64.34 16.43
N LYS A 85 14.55 65.02 15.47
CA LYS A 85 15.20 66.33 15.68
C LYS A 85 14.24 67.42 16.19
N ASP A 86 12.93 67.23 16.03
CA ASP A 86 11.87 68.14 16.46
C ASP A 86 11.42 67.93 17.93
N GLY A 87 12.09 67.07 18.70
CA GLY A 87 11.75 66.77 20.11
C GLY A 87 10.53 65.85 20.30
N LYS A 88 10.10 65.17 19.23
CA LYS A 88 8.93 64.27 19.18
C LYS A 88 9.33 62.83 18.85
N SER A 89 8.59 61.84 19.34
CA SER A 89 8.87 60.43 19.05
C SER A 89 8.59 60.06 17.59
N LEU A 90 9.38 59.14 17.04
CA LEU A 90 9.22 58.64 15.66
C LEU A 90 8.12 57.57 15.53
N ARG A 91 7.24 57.42 16.53
CA ARG A 91 6.08 56.50 16.55
C ARG A 91 6.41 54.99 16.52
N PHE A 92 7.67 54.61 16.67
CA PHE A 92 8.07 53.22 16.86
C PHE A 92 9.02 53.06 18.06
N ALA A 93 9.19 51.84 18.54
CA ALA A 93 10.14 51.49 19.59
C ALA A 93 10.76 50.11 19.34
N PHE A 94 12.03 49.96 19.71
CA PHE A 94 12.74 48.69 19.76
C PHE A 94 12.64 48.11 21.16
N VAL A 95 12.38 46.81 21.25
CA VAL A 95 12.30 46.10 22.52
C VAL A 95 13.17 44.85 22.45
N GLU A 96 14.05 44.69 23.42
CA GLU A 96 14.82 43.48 23.62
C GLU A 96 14.17 42.58 24.68
N PHE A 97 14.01 41.30 24.34
CA PHE A 97 13.56 40.24 25.25
C PHE A 97 14.72 39.38 25.72
N SER A 98 14.51 38.65 26.82
CA SER A 98 15.52 37.75 27.36
C SER A 98 15.79 36.51 26.49
N SER A 99 14.89 36.17 25.58
CA SER A 99 15.00 35.02 24.69
C SER A 99 14.28 35.27 23.35
N SER A 100 14.76 34.62 22.28
CA SER A 100 14.15 34.69 20.94
C SER A 100 12.74 34.07 20.89
N ALA A 101 12.46 33.08 21.74
CA ALA A 101 11.13 32.49 21.88
C ALA A 101 10.12 33.47 22.49
N GLU A 102 10.56 34.31 23.44
CA GLU A 102 9.72 35.36 24.03
C GLU A 102 9.44 36.47 23.01
N ALA A 103 10.43 36.87 22.21
CA ALA A 103 10.26 37.83 21.12
C ALA A 103 9.25 37.33 20.07
N ALA A 104 9.33 36.05 19.67
CA ALA A 104 8.38 35.43 18.76
C ALA A 104 6.95 35.34 19.35
N ALA A 105 6.83 35.07 20.66
CA ALA A 105 5.54 35.08 21.34
C ALA A 105 4.93 36.49 21.40
N ALA A 106 5.75 37.53 21.61
CA ALA A 106 5.31 38.93 21.61
C ALA A 106 4.73 39.34 20.25
N VAL A 107 5.38 38.99 19.14
CA VAL A 107 4.86 39.22 17.78
C VAL A 107 3.48 38.59 17.61
N ARG A 108 3.32 37.31 18.00
CA ARG A 108 2.04 36.59 17.83
C ARG A 108 0.89 37.13 18.67
N GLN A 109 1.17 37.62 19.88
CA GLN A 109 0.13 38.01 20.84
C GLN A 109 -0.19 39.51 20.84
N LEU A 110 0.77 40.35 20.45
CA LEU A 110 0.65 41.81 20.55
C LEU A 110 0.47 42.50 19.20
N ASP A 111 0.73 41.82 18.07
CA ASP A 111 0.42 42.37 16.75
C ASP A 111 -1.11 42.51 16.56
N ASN A 112 -1.53 43.58 15.89
CA ASN A 112 -2.93 43.99 15.69
C ASN A 112 -3.72 44.32 16.99
N VAL A 113 -3.06 44.42 18.15
CA VAL A 113 -3.75 44.78 19.40
C VAL A 113 -3.94 46.31 19.47
N PRO A 114 -5.19 46.81 19.63
CA PRO A 114 -5.44 48.24 19.77
C PRO A 114 -4.83 48.78 21.07
N LEU A 115 -4.05 49.86 20.96
CA LEU A 115 -3.48 50.59 22.09
C LEU A 115 -4.50 51.60 22.63
N ASP A 116 -5.15 52.32 21.72
CA ASP A 116 -6.27 53.22 21.98
C ASP A 116 -7.25 53.20 20.78
N LYS A 117 -8.17 54.18 20.69
CA LYS A 117 -9.13 54.25 19.56
C LYS A 117 -8.52 54.59 18.20
N LYS A 118 -7.29 55.13 18.17
CA LYS A 118 -6.61 55.64 16.97
C LYS A 118 -5.33 54.87 16.63
N HIS A 119 -4.73 54.18 17.60
CA HIS A 119 -3.43 53.53 17.48
C HIS A 119 -3.57 52.02 17.72
N THR A 120 -3.03 51.24 16.79
CA THR A 120 -2.98 49.77 16.85
C THR A 120 -1.52 49.36 16.79
N LEU A 121 -1.11 48.46 17.69
CA LEU A 121 0.25 47.95 17.72
C LEU A 121 0.52 47.09 16.48
N ARG A 122 1.65 47.35 15.84
CA ARG A 122 2.23 46.52 14.78
C ARG A 122 3.55 45.99 15.29
N VAL A 123 3.65 44.67 15.49
CA VAL A 123 4.83 44.07 16.13
C VAL A 123 5.52 43.15 15.14
N ASN A 124 6.73 43.50 14.72
CA ASN A 124 7.52 42.76 13.75
C ASN A 124 8.86 42.32 14.38
N LYS A 125 9.45 41.23 13.89
CA LYS A 125 10.82 40.87 14.29
C LYS A 125 11.82 41.81 13.62
N MET A 126 12.95 42.05 14.27
CA MET A 126 14.04 42.82 13.64
C MET A 126 14.53 42.15 12.35
N THR A 127 14.60 40.81 12.33
CA THR A 127 14.99 40.02 11.15
C THR A 127 14.03 40.16 9.97
N ASP A 128 12.77 40.51 10.21
CA ASP A 128 11.77 40.67 9.14
C ASP A 128 12.03 41.95 8.34
N ILE A 129 12.71 42.94 8.93
CA ILE A 129 13.09 44.18 8.24
C ILE A 129 14.16 43.90 7.18
N ASP A 130 15.12 43.02 7.45
CA ASP A 130 16.08 42.60 6.43
C ASP A 130 15.46 41.68 5.37
N ARG A 131 14.48 40.85 5.76
CA ARG A 131 13.79 39.94 4.83
C ARG A 131 12.84 40.67 3.86
N TYR A 132 12.09 41.66 4.34
CA TYR A 132 11.02 42.31 3.58
C TYR A 132 11.26 43.80 3.31
N GLY A 133 12.14 44.46 4.06
CA GLY A 133 12.34 45.91 4.03
C GLY A 133 13.56 46.39 3.24
N ARG A 134 14.44 45.49 2.76
CA ARG A 134 15.49 45.86 1.80
C ARG A 134 14.88 46.08 0.41
N GLU A 135 15.23 47.21 -0.21
CA GLU A 135 14.82 47.55 -1.57
C GLU A 135 15.18 46.39 -2.54
N GLY A 136 14.20 45.92 -3.32
CA GLY A 136 14.36 44.84 -4.30
C GLY A 136 13.95 43.42 -3.86
N ARG A 137 13.68 43.17 -2.56
CA ARG A 137 13.23 41.84 -2.08
C ARG A 137 11.73 41.60 -2.19
N VAL A 138 10.93 42.67 -2.24
CA VAL A 138 9.49 42.62 -2.49
C VAL A 138 9.20 43.50 -3.71
N ASP A 139 8.54 42.93 -4.72
CA ASP A 139 8.16 43.68 -5.92
C ASP A 139 6.97 44.60 -5.60
N ASP A 140 7.15 45.90 -5.79
CA ASP A 140 6.10 46.91 -5.58
C ASP A 140 4.91 46.72 -6.54
N LYS A 141 5.11 45.97 -7.64
CA LYS A 141 4.08 45.67 -8.64
C LYS A 141 3.57 44.25 -8.46
N TYR A 142 2.31 44.14 -8.03
CA TYR A 142 1.61 42.86 -8.03
C TYR A 142 1.50 42.30 -9.46
N VAL A 143 2.24 41.24 -9.74
CA VAL A 143 2.06 40.43 -10.94
C VAL A 143 1.09 39.29 -10.62
N PRO A 144 -0.11 39.25 -11.23
CA PRO A 144 -1.03 38.15 -11.01
C PRO A 144 -0.37 36.83 -11.44
N PRO A 145 -0.53 35.75 -10.65
CA PRO A 145 0.10 34.47 -10.96
C PRO A 145 -0.38 33.96 -12.32
N LYS A 146 0.56 33.51 -13.16
CA LYS A 146 0.25 32.94 -14.47
C LYS A 146 -0.54 31.65 -14.26
N ILE A 147 -1.80 31.64 -14.71
CA ILE A 147 -2.60 30.41 -14.76
C ILE A 147 -1.95 29.54 -15.84
N GLU A 148 -1.46 28.36 -15.45
CA GLU A 148 -0.90 27.41 -16.41
C GLU A 148 -1.96 27.02 -17.45
N GLU A 149 -1.55 26.90 -18.72
CA GLU A 149 -2.44 26.44 -19.78
C GLU A 149 -2.90 25.01 -19.50
N PHE A 150 -4.16 24.70 -19.83
CA PHE A 150 -4.71 23.38 -19.61
C PHE A 150 -4.01 22.36 -20.51
N THR A 151 -3.18 21.50 -19.91
CA THR A 151 -2.65 20.29 -20.56
C THR A 151 -3.64 19.16 -20.37
N GLU A 152 -4.08 18.53 -21.46
CA GLU A 152 -4.91 17.33 -21.40
C GLU A 152 -4.16 16.24 -20.62
N LYS A 153 -4.78 15.75 -19.54
CA LYS A 153 -4.17 14.71 -18.71
C LYS A 153 -4.37 13.37 -19.37
N GLU A 154 -3.33 12.55 -19.36
CA GLU A 154 -3.43 11.15 -19.78
C GLU A 154 -4.51 10.40 -19.01
N HIS A 155 -5.14 9.45 -19.68
CA HIS A 155 -6.18 8.64 -19.07
C HIS A 155 -5.57 7.64 -18.07
N LEU A 156 -5.79 7.87 -16.78
CA LEU A 156 -5.22 7.04 -15.70
C LEU A 156 -5.63 5.56 -15.76
N ARG A 157 -6.76 5.26 -16.39
CA ARG A 157 -7.30 3.89 -16.55
C ARG A 157 -7.03 3.30 -17.94
N TYR A 158 -5.98 3.76 -18.63
CA TYR A 158 -5.60 3.24 -19.95
C TYR A 158 -5.44 1.70 -19.96
N PHE A 159 -4.97 1.13 -18.84
CA PHE A 159 -4.74 -0.32 -18.68
C PHE A 159 -6.00 -1.18 -18.85
N LEU A 160 -7.20 -0.59 -18.74
CA LEU A 160 -8.44 -1.31 -19.03
C LEU A 160 -8.62 -1.60 -20.52
N ALA A 161 -8.04 -0.75 -21.37
CA ALA A 161 -7.94 -0.96 -22.81
C ALA A 161 -6.58 -1.62 -23.11
N ASP A 162 -6.44 -2.89 -22.71
CA ASP A 162 -5.27 -3.70 -23.02
C ASP A 162 -4.97 -3.62 -24.52
N PRO A 163 -3.75 -3.20 -24.93
CA PRO A 163 -3.39 -3.07 -26.34
C PRO A 163 -3.57 -4.36 -27.14
N SER A 164 -3.46 -5.53 -26.49
CA SER A 164 -3.66 -6.82 -27.16
C SER A 164 -5.13 -7.24 -27.23
N GLY A 165 -6.07 -6.51 -26.62
CA GLY A 165 -7.50 -6.84 -26.59
C GLY A 165 -7.90 -8.04 -25.72
N ARG A 166 -6.94 -8.70 -25.05
CA ARG A 166 -7.16 -9.95 -24.28
C ARG A 166 -7.59 -9.71 -22.84
N GLY A 167 -7.52 -8.47 -22.39
CA GLY A 167 -7.84 -8.10 -21.02
C GLY A 167 -6.84 -8.68 -20.02
N ARG A 168 -5.55 -8.70 -20.39
CA ARG A 168 -4.44 -9.11 -19.51
C ARG A 168 -4.43 -8.26 -18.23
N ASP A 169 -4.06 -8.89 -17.13
CA ASP A 169 -3.90 -8.21 -15.86
C ASP A 169 -2.45 -7.73 -15.71
N GLN A 170 -2.26 -6.58 -15.05
CA GLN A 170 -0.94 -6.05 -14.76
C GLN A 170 -0.54 -6.40 -13.33
N PHE A 171 0.76 -6.55 -13.10
CA PHE A 171 1.31 -6.64 -11.76
C PHE A 171 2.61 -5.84 -11.66
N ALA A 172 2.94 -5.42 -10.45
CA ALA A 172 4.21 -4.78 -10.15
C ALA A 172 5.11 -5.77 -9.41
N MET A 173 6.40 -5.75 -9.74
CA MET A 173 7.43 -6.53 -9.07
C MET A 173 8.47 -5.61 -8.44
N TYR A 174 8.82 -5.88 -7.19
CA TYR A 174 9.95 -5.27 -6.53
C TYR A 174 11.09 -6.29 -6.41
N ARG A 175 12.15 -6.10 -7.21
CA ARG A 175 13.27 -7.02 -7.41
C ARG A 175 14.58 -6.31 -7.07
N GLY A 176 15.27 -6.73 -6.00
CA GLY A 176 16.49 -6.04 -5.56
C GLY A 176 16.21 -4.57 -5.25
N ASP A 177 16.75 -3.65 -6.06
CA ASP A 177 16.49 -2.21 -5.97
C ASP A 177 15.64 -1.66 -7.12
N SER A 178 15.19 -2.53 -8.04
CA SER A 178 14.38 -2.15 -9.21
C SER A 178 12.90 -2.47 -8.98
N VAL A 179 12.04 -1.57 -9.43
CA VAL A 179 10.60 -1.79 -9.47
C VAL A 179 10.16 -1.73 -10.91
N GLY A 180 9.42 -2.74 -11.36
CA GLY A 180 8.81 -2.74 -12.67
C GLY A 180 7.33 -3.06 -12.64
N VAL A 181 6.62 -2.63 -13.67
CA VAL A 181 5.22 -3.00 -13.94
C VAL A 181 5.17 -3.77 -15.25
N PHE A 182 4.47 -4.90 -15.23
CA PHE A 182 4.45 -5.88 -16.31
C PHE A 182 3.02 -6.27 -16.66
N TRP A 183 2.78 -6.60 -17.93
CA TRP A 183 1.58 -7.33 -18.33
C TRP A 183 1.78 -8.82 -18.11
N ASN A 184 0.74 -9.50 -17.63
CA ASN A 184 0.77 -10.94 -17.50
C ASN A 184 0.82 -11.62 -18.88
N GLY A 185 1.89 -12.37 -19.13
CA GLY A 185 2.13 -13.17 -20.34
C GLY A 185 1.64 -14.61 -20.25
N GLU A 186 0.97 -15.01 -19.16
CA GLU A 186 0.58 -16.41 -18.90
C GLU A 186 1.80 -17.33 -18.82
N LYS A 187 2.07 -18.10 -19.88
CA LYS A 187 3.25 -18.97 -20.02
C LYS A 187 4.46 -18.19 -20.54
N ASP A 188 4.23 -17.12 -21.30
CA ASP A 188 5.28 -16.27 -21.87
C ASP A 188 5.92 -15.34 -20.84
N THR A 189 7.12 -14.84 -21.15
CA THR A 189 7.77 -13.77 -20.37
C THR A 189 6.87 -12.54 -20.22
N PRO A 190 6.64 -12.05 -18.99
CA PRO A 190 5.84 -10.84 -18.76
C PRO A 190 6.36 -9.66 -19.58
N GLU A 191 5.47 -9.01 -20.30
CA GLU A 191 5.81 -7.85 -21.12
C GLU A 191 6.08 -6.65 -20.20
N THR A 192 7.28 -6.08 -20.29
CA THR A 192 7.68 -4.95 -19.44
C THR A 192 7.04 -3.66 -19.93
N ILE A 193 6.29 -2.99 -19.06
CA ILE A 193 5.70 -1.67 -19.34
C ILE A 193 6.68 -0.57 -18.95
N VAL A 194 7.25 -0.71 -17.76
CA VAL A 194 8.20 0.24 -17.17
C VAL A 194 9.02 -0.49 -16.12
N ASP A 195 10.33 -0.27 -16.09
CA ASP A 195 11.22 -0.76 -15.04
C ASP A 195 12.17 0.38 -14.64
N ARG A 196 12.22 0.72 -13.35
CA ARG A 196 13.03 1.82 -12.81
C ARG A 196 13.80 1.36 -11.58
N GLN A 197 15.09 1.68 -11.57
CA GLN A 197 15.93 1.52 -10.38
C GLN A 197 15.58 2.57 -9.33
N HIS A 198 15.62 2.17 -8.06
CA HIS A 198 15.36 3.01 -6.88
C HIS A 198 14.01 3.76 -6.94
N TRP A 199 12.99 3.17 -7.57
CA TRP A 199 11.68 3.80 -7.66
C TRP A 199 11.01 3.95 -6.30
N THR A 200 11.25 3.02 -5.37
CA THR A 200 10.81 3.09 -3.97
C THR A 200 11.96 2.68 -3.07
N GLU A 201 11.96 3.17 -1.83
CA GLU A 201 12.95 2.80 -0.81
C GLU A 201 12.43 1.73 0.15
N SER A 202 11.10 1.61 0.29
CA SER A 202 10.46 0.76 1.30
C SER A 202 9.62 -0.35 0.68
N PHE A 203 8.42 -0.04 0.20
CA PHE A 203 7.52 -1.00 -0.46
C PHE A 203 6.75 -0.32 -1.58
N ILE A 204 6.01 -1.11 -2.35
CA ILE A 204 5.06 -0.65 -3.35
C ILE A 204 3.63 -1.01 -2.94
N GLN A 205 2.67 -0.16 -3.30
CA GLN A 205 1.27 -0.43 -3.08
C GLN A 205 0.43 0.17 -4.20
N TRP A 206 -0.54 -0.60 -4.69
CA TRP A 206 -1.54 -0.09 -5.61
C TRP A 206 -2.66 0.61 -4.85
N SER A 207 -3.22 1.66 -5.45
CA SER A 207 -4.50 2.21 -5.00
C SER A 207 -5.64 1.20 -5.23
N PRO A 208 -6.74 1.24 -4.45
CA PRO A 208 -7.80 0.22 -4.49
C PRO A 208 -8.47 -0.03 -5.85
N LEU A 209 -8.49 0.94 -6.76
CA LEU A 209 -9.02 0.82 -8.12
C LEU A 209 -7.91 0.68 -9.17
N GLY A 210 -6.64 0.60 -8.74
CA GLY A 210 -5.48 0.44 -9.61
C GLY A 210 -5.14 1.68 -10.44
N SER A 211 -5.69 2.86 -10.14
CA SER A 211 -5.36 4.09 -10.89
C SER A 211 -3.93 4.57 -10.64
N TYR A 212 -3.40 4.35 -9.42
CA TYR A 212 -2.10 4.84 -8.98
C TYR A 212 -1.24 3.72 -8.40
N LEU A 213 0.06 3.78 -8.70
CA LEU A 213 1.11 3.05 -7.97
C LEU A 213 1.77 3.99 -6.98
N VAL A 214 1.96 3.52 -5.75
CA VAL A 214 2.58 4.28 -4.68
C VAL A 214 4.05 3.91 -4.54
N SER A 215 4.92 4.92 -4.49
CA SER A 215 6.29 4.78 -4.01
C SER A 215 6.49 5.54 -2.71
N VAL A 216 7.29 4.95 -1.81
CA VAL A 216 7.54 5.46 -0.46
C VAL A 216 9.03 5.81 -0.35
N HIS A 217 9.30 7.04 0.06
CA HIS A 217 10.63 7.61 0.24
C HIS A 217 10.74 8.27 1.61
N GLN A 218 11.97 8.53 2.07
CA GLN A 218 12.20 9.27 3.33
C GLN A 218 11.51 10.64 3.37
N GLN A 219 11.43 11.35 2.25
CA GLN A 219 10.75 12.66 2.16
C GLN A 219 9.21 12.55 2.17
N GLY A 220 8.68 11.38 1.83
CA GLY A 220 7.25 11.12 1.79
C GLY A 220 6.83 10.19 0.66
N VAL A 221 5.58 10.34 0.23
CA VAL A 221 4.89 9.39 -0.64
C VAL A 221 4.61 10.03 -1.99
N GLN A 222 4.81 9.28 -3.07
CA GLN A 222 4.54 9.73 -4.44
C GLN A 222 3.55 8.79 -5.13
N LEU A 223 2.67 9.37 -5.95
CA LEU A 223 1.73 8.63 -6.79
C LEU A 223 2.19 8.69 -8.25
N TRP A 224 2.15 7.53 -8.90
CA TRP A 224 2.50 7.34 -10.31
C TRP A 224 1.30 6.78 -11.05
N GLY A 225 1.06 7.24 -12.27
CA GLY A 225 -0.06 6.79 -13.08
C GLY A 225 0.01 7.34 -14.51
N GLY A 226 -0.94 6.94 -15.34
CA GLY A 226 -0.93 7.23 -16.78
C GLY A 226 -0.09 6.24 -17.59
N ALA A 227 -0.17 6.34 -18.92
CA ALA A 227 0.56 5.46 -19.84
C ALA A 227 2.06 5.76 -19.80
N SER A 228 2.44 7.03 -19.60
CA SER A 228 3.83 7.47 -19.46
C SER A 228 4.45 7.20 -18.08
N TRP A 229 3.67 6.69 -17.11
CA TRP A 229 4.12 6.51 -15.72
C TRP A 229 4.72 7.80 -15.13
N SER A 230 4.08 8.92 -15.41
CA SER A 230 4.45 10.23 -14.88
C SER A 230 4.02 10.38 -13.42
N ARG A 231 4.75 11.22 -12.68
CA ARG A 231 4.41 11.53 -11.29
C ARG A 231 3.14 12.37 -11.25
N GLN A 232 2.11 11.86 -10.61
CA GLN A 232 0.82 12.52 -10.48
C GLN A 232 0.79 13.46 -9.29
N LYS A 233 1.16 12.96 -8.10
CA LYS A 233 1.07 13.70 -6.83
C LYS A 233 2.22 13.35 -5.89
N ARG A 234 2.53 14.27 -4.98
CA ARG A 234 3.51 14.11 -3.90
C ARG A 234 2.87 14.54 -2.58
N PHE A 235 2.99 13.67 -1.58
CA PHE A 235 2.59 13.91 -0.21
C PHE A 235 3.87 13.98 0.65
N ALA A 236 4.22 15.19 1.06
CA ALA A 236 5.41 15.43 1.86
C ALA A 236 5.11 15.07 3.33
N HIS A 237 5.23 13.79 3.66
CA HIS A 237 5.17 13.29 5.03
C HIS A 237 6.48 12.57 5.33
N PRO A 238 7.38 13.12 6.15
CA PRO A 238 8.67 12.49 6.40
C PRO A 238 8.54 11.09 7.03
N PHE A 239 9.37 10.15 6.56
CA PHE A 239 9.55 8.80 7.11
C PHE A 239 8.28 7.95 7.19
N VAL A 240 7.38 8.03 6.20
CA VAL A 240 6.16 7.20 6.18
C VAL A 240 6.51 5.71 6.28
N ASN A 241 5.89 5.03 7.23
CA ASN A 241 6.02 3.59 7.42
C ASN A 241 4.80 2.83 6.90
N MET A 242 3.61 3.40 7.01
CA MET A 242 2.36 2.75 6.60
C MET A 242 1.45 3.75 5.90
N LEU A 243 0.69 3.27 4.91
CA LEU A 243 -0.29 4.07 4.18
C LEU A 243 -1.53 3.24 3.85
N ASP A 244 -2.67 3.89 3.75
CA ASP A 244 -3.94 3.26 3.39
C ASP A 244 -4.81 4.23 2.59
N PHE A 245 -5.59 3.69 1.66
CA PHE A 245 -6.44 4.47 0.77
C PHE A 245 -7.91 4.32 1.14
N SER A 246 -8.68 5.37 0.86
CA SER A 246 -10.13 5.24 0.83
C SER A 246 -10.57 4.33 -0.34
N PRO A 247 -11.67 3.56 -0.21
CA PRO A 247 -12.10 2.57 -1.20
C PRO A 247 -12.29 3.09 -2.65
N GLY A 248 -12.62 4.37 -2.81
CA GLY A 248 -12.82 5.06 -4.09
C GLY A 248 -11.67 5.99 -4.50
N GLU A 249 -10.49 5.86 -3.86
CA GLU A 249 -9.24 6.59 -4.18
C GLU A 249 -9.28 8.12 -4.01
N LYS A 250 -10.21 8.67 -3.22
CA LYS A 250 -10.26 10.12 -2.96
C LYS A 250 -9.31 10.60 -1.88
N TYR A 251 -9.02 9.76 -0.89
CA TYR A 251 -8.23 10.12 0.27
C TYR A 251 -7.16 9.07 0.53
N ILE A 252 -6.05 9.51 1.11
CA ILE A 252 -4.97 8.65 1.58
C ILE A 252 -4.60 9.03 3.00
N VAL A 253 -4.49 8.04 3.87
CA VAL A 253 -3.90 8.21 5.20
C VAL A 253 -2.46 7.73 5.16
N THR A 254 -1.58 8.52 5.75
CA THR A 254 -0.16 8.21 5.88
C THR A 254 0.22 8.26 7.35
N TRP A 255 1.07 7.33 7.77
CA TRP A 255 1.52 7.22 9.15
C TRP A 255 3.04 7.08 9.22
N SER A 256 3.63 7.80 10.17
CA SER A 256 5.04 7.72 10.54
C SER A 256 5.18 7.41 12.03
N ASN A 257 6.10 6.50 12.35
CA ASN A 257 6.46 6.20 13.73
C ASN A 257 7.18 7.37 14.40
N ARG A 258 7.83 8.23 13.60
CA ARG A 258 8.46 9.46 14.05
C ARG A 258 7.42 10.58 14.00
N PRO A 259 7.22 11.32 15.10
CA PRO A 259 6.42 12.53 15.06
C PRO A 259 6.96 13.48 13.99
N ILE A 260 6.05 14.11 13.25
CA ILE A 260 6.37 15.16 12.29
C ILE A 260 7.09 16.27 13.06
N SER A 261 8.27 16.65 12.58
CA SER A 261 8.99 17.81 13.06
C SER A 261 9.11 18.79 11.90
N ILE A 262 8.59 19.99 12.10
CA ILE A 262 8.64 21.04 11.08
C ILE A 262 9.88 21.90 11.32
N PRO A 263 10.84 21.93 10.37
CA PRO A 263 12.02 22.78 10.50
C PRO A 263 11.65 24.26 10.58
N ASP A 264 12.52 25.07 11.20
CA ASP A 264 12.35 26.53 11.28
C ASP A 264 12.32 27.22 9.90
N GLU A 265 12.88 26.57 8.87
CA GLU A 265 12.83 26.98 7.46
C GLU A 265 11.43 26.77 6.82
N GLY A 266 10.51 26.11 7.53
CA GLY A 266 9.18 25.74 7.05
C GLY A 266 9.16 24.37 6.34
N HIS A 267 7.95 23.86 6.11
CA HIS A 267 7.74 22.59 5.43
C HIS A 267 6.89 22.81 4.15
N PRO A 268 7.19 22.13 3.03
CA PRO A 268 6.58 22.43 1.72
C PRO A 268 5.06 22.27 1.65
N GLN A 269 4.45 21.45 2.51
CA GLN A 269 3.01 21.18 2.52
C GLN A 269 2.37 21.15 3.91
N LEU A 270 3.17 21.16 4.99
CA LEU A 270 2.68 20.99 6.37
C LEU A 270 2.92 22.30 7.11
N SER A 271 2.02 22.66 8.02
CA SER A 271 2.12 23.89 8.83
C SER A 271 2.46 23.55 10.27
N LEU A 272 2.88 24.54 11.08
CA LEU A 272 3.22 24.33 12.49
C LEU A 272 2.13 23.60 13.30
N ASP A 273 0.87 23.62 12.86
CA ASP A 273 -0.22 22.87 13.49
C ASP A 273 -0.03 21.35 13.39
N GLU A 274 0.73 20.86 12.40
CA GLU A 274 1.05 19.45 12.18
C GLU A 274 2.21 18.95 13.04
N ASP A 275 2.96 19.85 13.68
CA ASP A 275 4.14 19.52 14.46
C ASP A 275 3.79 18.60 15.65
N GLY A 276 4.59 17.55 15.86
CA GLY A 276 4.39 16.53 16.88
C GLY A 276 3.31 15.48 16.57
N LYS A 277 2.69 15.48 15.39
CA LYS A 277 1.67 14.48 15.00
C LYS A 277 2.26 13.34 14.18
N ASN A 278 1.53 12.24 14.01
CA ASN A 278 2.02 11.01 13.35
C ASN A 278 1.22 10.60 12.12
N TYR A 279 -0.05 11.00 12.06
CA TYR A 279 -0.96 10.71 10.95
C TYR A 279 -1.24 11.96 10.18
N VAL A 280 -1.30 11.83 8.86
CA VAL A 280 -1.86 12.86 7.99
C VAL A 280 -2.82 12.21 7.00
N ILE A 281 -4.04 12.75 6.95
CA ILE A 281 -5.05 12.42 5.94
C ILE A 281 -4.96 13.48 4.84
N TRP A 282 -4.77 13.02 3.61
CA TRP A 282 -4.61 13.86 2.43
C TRP A 282 -5.78 13.67 1.47
N ASP A 283 -6.10 14.72 0.75
CA ASP A 283 -6.92 14.64 -0.46
C ASP A 283 -6.02 14.27 -1.66
N VAL A 284 -6.37 13.21 -2.38
CA VAL A 284 -5.59 12.70 -3.51
C VAL A 284 -5.65 13.66 -4.71
N GLU A 285 -6.78 14.33 -4.94
CA GLU A 285 -6.94 15.22 -6.10
C GLU A 285 -6.11 16.50 -5.94
N THR A 286 -6.13 17.08 -4.74
CA THR A 286 -5.43 18.35 -4.47
C THR A 286 -4.03 18.17 -3.87
N ALA A 287 -3.70 16.98 -3.35
CA ALA A 287 -2.50 16.70 -2.54
C ALA A 287 -2.33 17.62 -1.31
N LYS A 288 -3.45 18.15 -0.79
CA LYS A 288 -3.43 18.97 0.43
C LYS A 288 -3.72 18.13 1.66
N PRO A 289 -3.05 18.41 2.80
CA PRO A 289 -3.40 17.77 4.06
C PRO A 289 -4.77 18.28 4.51
N LEU A 290 -5.70 17.36 4.77
CA LEU A 290 -7.02 17.69 5.31
C LEU A 290 -6.97 17.82 6.82
N ARG A 291 -6.31 16.85 7.47
CA ARG A 291 -6.16 16.84 8.92
C ARG A 291 -5.03 15.91 9.36
N SER A 292 -4.38 16.30 10.44
CA SER A 292 -3.29 15.56 11.07
C SER A 292 -3.70 15.09 12.48
N PHE A 293 -3.17 13.94 12.91
CA PHE A 293 -3.46 13.37 14.24
C PHE A 293 -2.21 12.80 14.91
N ALA A 294 -2.10 12.94 16.23
CA ALA A 294 -1.08 12.25 17.02
C ALA A 294 -1.43 10.77 17.20
N ASN A 295 -0.43 9.95 17.54
CA ASN A 295 -0.66 8.62 18.07
C ASN A 295 -1.57 8.67 19.30
N LEU A 296 -2.44 7.68 19.43
CA LEU A 296 -3.19 7.47 20.67
C LEU A 296 -2.36 6.49 21.50
N ASP A 297 -2.06 6.85 22.75
CA ASP A 297 -1.48 5.92 23.69
C ASP A 297 -2.47 4.77 23.90
N LEU A 298 -2.06 3.56 23.52
CA LEU A 298 -2.80 2.36 23.90
C LEU A 298 -2.76 2.28 25.42
N PRO A 299 -3.88 2.03 26.12
CA PRO A 299 -3.84 1.77 27.54
C PRO A 299 -2.80 0.70 27.79
N ALA A 300 -1.79 0.99 28.61
CA ALA A 300 -0.84 -0.03 29.02
C ALA A 300 -1.67 -1.22 29.51
N ALA A 301 -1.56 -2.37 28.83
CA ALA A 301 -2.15 -3.59 29.34
C ALA A 301 -1.67 -3.69 30.78
N ALA A 302 -2.60 -3.66 31.75
CA ALA A 302 -2.27 -3.66 33.16
C ALA A 302 -1.17 -4.70 33.35
N ALA A 303 0.03 -4.23 33.71
CA ALA A 303 1.18 -5.08 33.91
C ALA A 303 0.82 -6.01 35.07
N THR A 304 0.19 -7.14 34.76
CA THR A 304 0.16 -8.28 35.65
C THR A 304 1.60 -8.62 35.93
N ALA A 305 1.93 -8.88 37.19
CA ALA A 305 3.28 -9.00 37.75
C ALA A 305 4.21 -10.04 37.09
N ASP A 306 3.79 -10.68 36.00
CA ASP A 306 4.56 -11.60 35.17
C ASP A 306 4.94 -10.90 33.85
N GLY A 307 6.14 -10.31 33.83
CA GLY A 307 6.67 -9.50 32.73
C GLY A 307 6.97 -10.25 31.44
N ALA A 308 5.94 -10.65 30.68
CA ALA A 308 6.13 -11.33 29.40
C ALA A 308 4.97 -11.15 28.39
N LYS A 309 4.39 -9.95 28.29
CA LYS A 309 3.55 -9.63 27.12
C LYS A 309 4.19 -8.53 26.28
N PRO A 310 4.46 -8.77 24.97
CA PRO A 310 4.92 -7.72 24.08
C PRO A 310 3.89 -6.57 24.09
N PRO A 311 4.33 -5.33 23.82
CA PRO A 311 3.41 -4.20 23.72
C PRO A 311 2.26 -4.56 22.77
N PRO A 312 1.00 -4.19 23.09
CA PRO A 312 -0.14 -4.51 22.25
C PRO A 312 0.14 -4.04 20.83
N LYS A 313 0.03 -4.97 19.86
CA LYS A 313 0.23 -4.65 18.44
C LYS A 313 -0.71 -3.51 18.08
N PHE A 314 -0.15 -2.43 17.56
CA PHE A 314 -0.92 -1.27 17.12
C PHE A 314 -1.88 -1.71 15.99
N PRO A 315 -3.21 -1.56 16.15
CA PRO A 315 -4.15 -2.01 15.13
C PRO A 315 -4.03 -1.11 13.90
N TRP A 316 -3.63 -1.70 12.77
CA TRP A 316 -3.63 -1.06 11.46
C TRP A 316 -4.71 -1.70 10.57
N PRO A 317 -5.49 -0.92 9.81
CA PRO A 317 -5.49 0.55 9.71
C PRO A 317 -6.17 1.24 10.90
N ALA A 318 -5.61 2.36 11.35
CA ALA A 318 -6.14 3.15 12.47
C ALA A 318 -7.40 3.95 12.09
N PHE A 319 -7.47 4.37 10.84
CA PHE A 319 -8.59 5.08 10.24
C PHE A 319 -9.28 4.13 9.27
N LYS A 320 -10.54 3.81 9.53
CA LYS A 320 -11.33 2.93 8.67
C LYS A 320 -12.38 3.78 7.95
N TRP A 321 -12.49 3.58 6.63
CA TRP A 321 -13.34 4.38 5.74
C TRP A 321 -14.72 3.76 5.56
N SER A 322 -15.75 4.59 5.38
CA SER A 322 -17.04 4.11 4.87
C SER A 322 -16.92 3.72 3.40
N ALA A 323 -17.77 2.80 2.93
CA ALA A 323 -17.76 2.32 1.55
C ALA A 323 -17.96 3.43 0.50
N ASP A 324 -18.63 4.53 0.87
CA ASP A 324 -18.88 5.67 0.00
C ASP A 324 -17.95 6.88 0.27
N GLU A 325 -16.98 6.72 1.16
CA GLU A 325 -15.95 7.72 1.50
C GLU A 325 -16.51 9.04 2.05
N LYS A 326 -17.75 9.05 2.56
CA LYS A 326 -18.29 10.24 3.25
C LYS A 326 -17.85 10.33 4.70
N TYR A 327 -17.49 9.21 5.30
CA TYR A 327 -17.07 9.15 6.69
C TYR A 327 -15.76 8.37 6.83
N VAL A 328 -14.95 8.82 7.78
CA VAL A 328 -13.79 8.07 8.27
C VAL A 328 -13.88 8.00 9.80
N ALA A 329 -13.63 6.82 10.36
CA ALA A 329 -13.70 6.62 11.79
C ALA A 329 -12.36 6.20 12.37
N ARG A 330 -12.08 6.68 13.58
CA ARG A 330 -10.91 6.31 14.39
C ARG A 330 -11.38 5.74 15.72
N LEU A 331 -10.83 4.59 16.08
CA LEU A 331 -11.05 3.96 17.39
C LEU A 331 -10.19 4.63 18.46
N THR A 332 -10.79 4.96 19.60
CA THR A 332 -10.08 5.17 20.87
C THR A 332 -10.40 3.98 21.77
N GLN A 333 -9.49 3.01 21.79
CA GLN A 333 -9.71 1.72 22.43
C GLN A 333 -10.11 1.89 23.90
N GLY A 334 -11.18 1.21 24.30
CA GLY A 334 -11.74 1.25 25.64
C GLY A 334 -12.72 2.40 25.93
N SER A 335 -12.91 3.36 25.01
CA SER A 335 -13.67 4.58 25.34
C SER A 335 -14.68 5.04 24.29
N SER A 336 -14.26 5.22 23.05
CA SER A 336 -15.13 5.85 22.04
C SER A 336 -14.69 5.60 20.60
N ILE A 337 -15.62 5.80 19.67
CA ILE A 337 -15.36 5.85 18.24
C ILE A 337 -15.59 7.28 17.77
N SER A 338 -14.58 7.87 17.15
CA SER A 338 -14.64 9.22 16.56
C SER A 338 -14.92 9.11 15.07
N VAL A 339 -16.09 9.58 14.62
CA VAL A 339 -16.48 9.57 13.20
C VAL A 339 -16.35 10.98 12.62
N TYR A 340 -15.56 11.14 11.57
CA TYR A 340 -15.31 12.40 10.89
C TYR A 340 -16.03 12.42 9.54
N GLU A 341 -16.61 13.57 9.20
CA GLU A 341 -17.26 13.82 7.91
C GLU A 341 -16.24 14.35 6.89
N LEU A 342 -16.17 13.68 5.74
CA LEU A 342 -15.29 14.09 4.63
C LEU A 342 -16.06 14.99 3.66
N PRO A 343 -15.42 16.01 3.04
CA PRO A 343 -13.99 16.33 3.10
C PRO A 343 -13.58 17.24 4.27
N ARG A 344 -14.53 17.81 5.01
CA ARG A 344 -14.25 18.87 6.02
C ARG A 344 -13.51 18.37 7.26
N MET A 345 -13.46 17.07 7.49
CA MET A 345 -12.84 16.41 8.64
C MET A 345 -13.39 16.89 10.00
N ASN A 346 -14.63 17.37 10.02
CA ASN A 346 -15.34 17.71 11.24
C ASN A 346 -15.89 16.45 11.90
N LEU A 347 -15.92 16.43 13.23
CA LEU A 347 -16.54 15.33 13.97
C LEU A 347 -18.07 15.33 13.75
N LEU A 348 -18.65 14.16 13.48
CA LEU A 348 -20.09 13.98 13.24
C LEU A 348 -20.92 14.47 14.43
N ASP A 349 -21.78 15.46 14.21
CA ASP A 349 -22.51 16.22 15.25
C ASP A 349 -21.61 16.85 16.33
N LYS A 350 -20.35 17.14 16.00
CA LYS A 350 -19.33 17.69 16.92
C LYS A 350 -19.10 16.85 18.18
N THR A 351 -19.50 15.57 18.18
CA THR A 351 -19.42 14.69 19.35
C THR A 351 -18.90 13.31 18.96
N THR A 352 -18.05 12.73 19.82
CA THR A 352 -17.57 11.37 19.66
C THR A 352 -18.64 10.39 20.11
N ILE A 353 -18.77 9.25 19.43
CA ILE A 353 -19.71 8.20 19.83
C ILE A 353 -19.08 7.47 21.01
N LYS A 354 -19.54 7.78 22.23
CA LYS A 354 -19.06 7.15 23.46
C LYS A 354 -19.58 5.73 23.55
N ILE A 355 -18.67 4.76 23.54
CA ILE A 355 -18.97 3.34 23.66
C ILE A 355 -17.96 2.76 24.65
N ASP A 356 -18.42 2.57 25.88
CA ASP A 356 -17.56 2.12 26.97
C ASP A 356 -16.97 0.74 26.69
N GLY A 357 -15.65 0.63 26.82
CA GLY A 357 -14.91 -0.61 26.57
C GLY A 357 -14.86 -1.08 25.12
N VAL A 358 -15.09 -0.22 24.12
CA VAL A 358 -14.98 -0.63 22.71
C VAL A 358 -13.58 -1.15 22.36
N MET A 359 -13.48 -2.35 21.81
CA MET A 359 -12.19 -3.00 21.53
C MET A 359 -11.81 -2.99 20.05
N ASP A 360 -12.80 -3.16 19.16
CA ASP A 360 -12.61 -3.08 17.72
C ASP A 360 -13.93 -2.66 17.04
N PHE A 361 -13.81 -2.16 15.81
CA PHE A 361 -14.95 -1.83 14.97
C PHE A 361 -14.59 -2.01 13.49
N GLU A 362 -15.56 -2.37 12.66
CA GLU A 362 -15.38 -2.52 11.20
C GLU A 362 -16.56 -1.90 10.44
N TRP A 363 -16.26 -1.14 9.39
CA TRP A 363 -17.28 -0.64 8.47
C TRP A 363 -17.77 -1.74 7.54
N ALA A 364 -19.03 -1.62 7.10
CA ALA A 364 -19.52 -2.38 5.97
C ALA A 364 -18.67 -2.04 4.71
N PRO A 365 -18.11 -3.03 4.01
CA PRO A 365 -17.24 -2.81 2.86
C PRO A 365 -17.97 -2.30 1.61
N ALA A 366 -19.30 -2.49 1.56
CA ALA A 366 -20.17 -1.96 0.53
C ALA A 366 -21.31 -1.16 1.17
N THR A 367 -21.93 -0.26 0.38
CA THR A 367 -23.09 0.51 0.87
C THR A 367 -24.24 -0.46 1.16
N PRO A 368 -24.71 -0.53 2.42
CA PRO A 368 -25.69 -1.52 2.82
C PRO A 368 -27.07 -1.22 2.23
N GLN A 369 -27.79 -2.26 1.85
CA GLN A 369 -29.16 -2.18 1.35
C GLN A 369 -30.07 -3.07 2.22
N ARG A 370 -30.72 -2.47 3.21
CA ARG A 370 -31.63 -3.17 4.12
C ARG A 370 -33.07 -3.04 3.67
N GLU A 371 -33.83 -4.12 3.80
CA GLU A 371 -35.26 -4.13 3.46
C GLU A 371 -36.04 -3.11 4.31
N GLY A 372 -36.77 -2.21 3.65
CA GLY A 372 -37.60 -1.19 4.30
C GLY A 372 -36.89 0.13 4.66
N VAL A 373 -35.57 0.23 4.49
CA VAL A 373 -34.82 1.47 4.73
C VAL A 373 -34.63 2.22 3.41
N LYS A 374 -35.25 3.39 3.28
CA LYS A 374 -35.12 4.27 2.10
C LYS A 374 -34.15 5.43 2.31
N GLN A 375 -33.76 5.67 3.56
CA GLN A 375 -32.84 6.74 3.91
C GLN A 375 -31.40 6.26 3.74
N TYR A 376 -30.50 7.20 3.45
CA TYR A 376 -29.08 6.92 3.37
C TYR A 376 -28.55 6.43 4.71
N GLU A 377 -27.81 5.32 4.68
CA GLU A 377 -27.09 4.81 5.82
C GLU A 377 -25.79 4.12 5.43
N GLN A 378 -24.81 4.21 6.32
CA GLN A 378 -23.64 3.35 6.37
C GLN A 378 -23.71 2.57 7.68
N LEU A 379 -23.26 1.32 7.65
CA LEU A 379 -23.24 0.47 8.84
C LEU A 379 -21.80 0.26 9.27
N PHE A 380 -21.56 0.32 10.58
CA PHE A 380 -20.37 -0.29 11.16
C PHE A 380 -20.78 -1.19 12.32
N CYS A 381 -20.00 -2.23 12.53
CA CYS A 381 -20.13 -3.12 13.67
C CYS A 381 -19.01 -2.83 14.66
N TYR A 382 -19.30 -2.90 15.96
CA TYR A 382 -18.33 -2.78 17.03
C TYR A 382 -18.59 -3.83 18.09
N TRP A 383 -17.58 -4.13 18.90
CA TRP A 383 -17.73 -5.02 20.05
C TRP A 383 -17.12 -4.47 21.33
N THR A 384 -17.72 -4.84 22.46
CA THR A 384 -17.28 -4.51 23.81
C THR A 384 -17.17 -5.82 24.62
N PRO A 385 -16.11 -6.01 25.42
CA PRO A 385 -15.96 -7.17 26.29
C PRO A 385 -16.90 -7.06 27.49
N GLU A 386 -16.88 -8.07 28.35
CA GLU A 386 -17.61 -8.05 29.62
C GLU A 386 -17.00 -7.02 30.57
N ILE A 387 -17.83 -6.11 31.10
CA ILE A 387 -17.40 -5.04 32.00
C ILE A 387 -18.30 -5.06 33.23
N GLY A 388 -17.75 -5.50 34.37
CA GLY A 388 -18.51 -5.63 35.61
C GLY A 388 -19.67 -6.61 35.46
N SER A 389 -20.90 -6.12 35.60
CA SER A 389 -22.13 -6.91 35.40
C SER A 389 -22.68 -6.86 33.97
N ASN A 390 -22.12 -6.02 33.10
CA ASN A 390 -22.57 -5.93 31.72
C ASN A 390 -21.96 -7.07 30.88
N PRO A 391 -22.79 -7.85 30.15
CA PRO A 391 -22.28 -8.87 29.25
C PRO A 391 -21.49 -8.25 28.09
N ALA A 392 -20.70 -9.06 27.39
CA ALA A 392 -20.07 -8.65 26.16
C ALA A 392 -21.16 -8.33 25.13
N LYS A 393 -20.94 -7.29 24.32
CA LYS A 393 -21.94 -6.81 23.36
C LYS A 393 -21.30 -6.63 22.01
N VAL A 394 -22.01 -7.07 20.98
CA VAL A 394 -21.72 -6.71 19.60
C VAL A 394 -22.87 -5.85 19.10
N GLY A 395 -22.55 -4.62 18.73
CA GLY A 395 -23.51 -3.64 18.23
C GLY A 395 -23.32 -3.40 16.74
N LEU A 396 -24.43 -3.40 16.00
CA LEU A 396 -24.50 -2.92 14.64
C LEU A 396 -25.15 -1.55 14.64
N MET A 397 -24.41 -0.51 14.25
CA MET A 397 -24.86 0.89 14.29
C MET A 397 -24.99 1.48 12.89
N SER A 398 -26.03 2.30 12.70
CA SER A 398 -26.28 3.07 11.48
C SER A 398 -25.74 4.49 11.60
N ILE A 399 -25.08 4.99 10.55
CA ILE A 399 -24.53 6.33 10.43
C ILE A 399 -25.16 7.00 9.19
N PRO A 400 -25.65 8.25 9.29
CA PRO A 400 -25.43 9.23 10.38
C PRO A 400 -26.40 9.14 11.56
N SER A 401 -27.43 8.29 11.51
CA SER A 401 -28.51 8.28 12.51
C SER A 401 -28.06 7.93 13.94
N LYS A 402 -26.88 7.30 14.11
CA LYS A 402 -26.33 6.75 15.36
C LYS A 402 -27.27 5.75 16.04
N GLN A 403 -28.25 5.22 15.32
CA GLN A 403 -29.19 4.23 15.84
C GLN A 403 -28.55 2.85 15.83
N ILE A 404 -28.70 2.13 16.94
CA ILE A 404 -28.29 0.73 17.02
C ILE A 404 -29.36 -0.11 16.32
N VAL A 405 -29.00 -0.69 15.18
CA VAL A 405 -29.85 -1.55 14.36
C VAL A 405 -30.08 -2.89 15.05
N ARG A 406 -29.00 -3.49 15.57
CA ARG A 406 -29.04 -4.79 16.21
C ARG A 406 -27.96 -4.86 17.28
N THR A 407 -28.29 -5.49 18.41
CA THR A 407 -27.33 -5.81 19.47
C THR A 407 -27.40 -7.31 19.75
N LEU A 408 -26.23 -7.93 19.84
CA LEU A 408 -26.07 -9.30 20.32
C LEU A 408 -25.34 -9.26 21.65
N ASN A 409 -25.91 -9.89 22.67
CA ASN A 409 -25.27 -10.03 23.98
C ASN A 409 -24.66 -11.42 24.09
N LEU A 410 -23.42 -11.49 24.56
CA LEU A 410 -22.61 -12.70 24.64
C LEU A 410 -22.06 -12.86 26.06
N PHE A 411 -21.77 -14.10 26.43
CA PHE A 411 -21.26 -14.46 27.76
C PHE A 411 -20.01 -15.34 27.66
N SER A 412 -19.11 -15.22 28.63
CA SER A 412 -17.82 -15.92 28.70
C SER A 412 -16.94 -15.69 27.47
N VAL A 413 -16.90 -14.44 26.98
CA VAL A 413 -16.13 -14.06 25.78
C VAL A 413 -14.70 -13.69 26.16
N THR A 414 -13.73 -14.21 25.42
CA THR A 414 -12.31 -13.84 25.51
C THR A 414 -11.93 -12.81 24.45
N ASP A 415 -12.29 -13.06 23.19
CA ASP A 415 -12.03 -12.16 22.06
C ASP A 415 -13.16 -12.28 21.03
N ALA A 416 -13.35 -11.22 20.24
CA ALA A 416 -14.28 -11.24 19.11
C ALA A 416 -13.64 -10.59 17.87
N LYS A 417 -13.77 -11.24 16.72
CA LYS A 417 -13.35 -10.71 15.41
C LYS A 417 -14.56 -10.53 14.50
N LEU A 418 -14.56 -9.42 13.77
CA LEU A 418 -15.65 -9.00 12.90
C LEU A 418 -15.25 -9.26 11.44
N HIS A 419 -15.98 -10.14 10.75
CA HIS A 419 -15.72 -10.51 9.36
C HIS A 419 -16.91 -10.15 8.48
N TRP A 420 -16.75 -9.10 7.68
CA TRP A 420 -17.75 -8.67 6.70
C TRP A 420 -17.62 -9.42 5.37
N GLN A 421 -18.76 -9.75 4.77
CA GLN A 421 -18.82 -10.19 3.38
C GLN A 421 -18.68 -8.96 2.45
N SER A 422 -18.06 -9.12 1.28
CA SER A 422 -17.64 -8.01 0.40
C SER A 422 -18.77 -7.06 -0.06
N ASP A 423 -19.99 -7.57 -0.25
CA ASP A 423 -21.20 -6.83 -0.62
C ASP A 423 -22.05 -6.43 0.60
N ALA A 424 -21.50 -6.56 1.80
CA ALA A 424 -22.16 -6.30 3.08
C ALA A 424 -23.50 -7.04 3.25
N THR A 425 -23.63 -8.24 2.65
CA THR A 425 -24.82 -9.11 2.81
C THR A 425 -24.85 -9.79 4.17
N TYR A 426 -23.68 -10.24 4.62
CA TYR A 426 -23.48 -10.96 5.87
C TYR A 426 -22.35 -10.34 6.68
N LEU A 427 -22.49 -10.46 8.00
CA LEU A 427 -21.43 -10.17 8.96
C LEU A 427 -21.30 -11.39 9.88
N SER A 428 -20.12 -12.01 9.91
CA SER A 428 -19.79 -13.07 10.85
C SER A 428 -19.02 -12.47 12.02
N VAL A 429 -19.50 -12.71 13.23
CA VAL A 429 -18.75 -12.42 14.45
C VAL A 429 -18.16 -13.74 14.92
N LYS A 430 -16.83 -13.86 14.80
CA LYS A 430 -16.07 -14.97 15.38
C LYS A 430 -15.87 -14.67 16.86
N VAL A 431 -16.51 -15.44 17.73
CA VAL A 431 -16.47 -15.25 19.19
C VAL A 431 -15.69 -16.38 19.82
N ASP A 432 -14.54 -16.07 20.42
CA ASP A 432 -13.77 -17.04 21.19
C ASP A 432 -14.29 -17.05 22.62
N ARG A 433 -14.97 -18.14 22.99
CA ARG A 433 -15.54 -18.35 24.33
C ARG A 433 -14.60 -19.19 25.17
N HIS A 434 -14.54 -18.89 26.46
CA HIS A 434 -13.82 -19.72 27.43
C HIS A 434 -14.80 -20.49 28.31
N SER A 435 -14.42 -21.69 28.74
CA SER A 435 -15.18 -22.41 29.76
C SER A 435 -15.14 -21.69 31.11
N LYS A 436 -16.09 -21.99 32.01
CA LYS A 436 -16.12 -21.41 33.37
C LYS A 436 -14.81 -21.59 34.13
N SER A 437 -14.06 -22.66 33.86
CA SER A 437 -12.75 -22.94 34.46
C SER A 437 -11.58 -22.22 33.78
N LYS A 438 -11.83 -21.52 32.66
CA LYS A 438 -10.84 -20.85 31.79
C LYS A 438 -9.76 -21.77 31.21
N LYS A 439 -9.99 -23.09 31.24
CA LYS A 439 -9.01 -24.10 30.77
C LYS A 439 -9.19 -24.50 29.32
N SER A 440 -10.38 -24.32 28.77
CA SER A 440 -10.70 -24.66 27.38
C SER A 440 -11.34 -23.45 26.69
N GLN A 441 -11.03 -23.31 25.41
CA GLN A 441 -11.62 -22.32 24.51
C GLN A 441 -12.42 -23.04 23.43
N ALA A 442 -13.55 -22.47 23.06
CA ALA A 442 -14.40 -22.91 21.96
C ALA A 442 -14.84 -21.69 21.17
N THR A 443 -14.84 -21.77 19.84
CA THR A 443 -15.25 -20.65 19.00
C THR A 443 -16.68 -20.86 18.51
N THR A 444 -17.52 -19.84 18.68
CA THR A 444 -18.85 -19.79 18.07
C THR A 444 -18.89 -18.73 16.99
N LEU A 445 -19.54 -19.00 15.86
CA LEU A 445 -19.76 -18.01 14.81
C LEU A 445 -21.20 -17.51 14.85
N GLU A 446 -21.37 -16.19 14.94
CA GLU A 446 -22.67 -15.52 14.97
C GLU A 446 -22.83 -14.73 13.67
N ILE A 447 -23.70 -15.19 12.77
CA ILE A 447 -23.86 -14.64 11.43
C ILE A 447 -25.10 -13.74 11.36
N PHE A 448 -24.89 -12.47 11.08
CA PHE A 448 -25.94 -11.46 10.90
C PHE A 448 -26.31 -11.40 9.42
N ARG A 449 -27.61 -11.52 9.12
CA ARG A 449 -28.14 -11.38 7.76
C ARG A 449 -28.63 -9.96 7.53
N ILE A 450 -27.77 -9.10 6.96
CA ILE A 450 -27.97 -7.65 6.95
C ILE A 450 -29.14 -7.22 6.06
N LYS A 451 -29.31 -7.88 4.91
CA LYS A 451 -30.36 -7.54 3.93
C LYS A 451 -31.77 -7.90 4.41
N GLU A 452 -31.89 -8.91 5.27
CA GLU A 452 -33.17 -9.41 5.75
C GLU A 452 -33.77 -8.48 6.82
N LYS A 453 -35.10 -8.37 6.82
CA LYS A 453 -35.82 -7.53 7.78
C LYS A 453 -35.51 -7.92 9.23
N GLY A 454 -35.08 -6.94 10.01
CA GLY A 454 -34.76 -7.12 11.44
C GLY A 454 -33.37 -7.68 11.73
N VAL A 455 -32.55 -7.95 10.69
CA VAL A 455 -31.19 -8.48 10.79
C VAL A 455 -31.14 -9.73 11.70
N PRO A 456 -31.73 -10.85 11.25
CA PRO A 456 -31.68 -12.09 12.02
C PRO A 456 -30.24 -12.54 12.22
N VAL A 457 -30.00 -13.16 13.36
CA VAL A 457 -28.69 -13.69 13.76
C VAL A 457 -28.81 -15.20 13.82
N GLU A 458 -27.94 -15.87 13.08
CA GLU A 458 -27.83 -17.33 13.04
C GLU A 458 -26.55 -17.77 13.76
N VAL A 459 -26.67 -18.78 14.61
CA VAL A 459 -25.54 -19.30 15.39
C VAL A 459 -25.06 -20.60 14.77
N VAL A 460 -23.80 -20.65 14.37
CA VAL A 460 -23.15 -21.88 13.90
C VAL A 460 -22.38 -22.49 15.07
N ASP A 461 -23.00 -23.47 15.74
CA ASP A 461 -22.46 -24.15 16.93
C ASP A 461 -21.87 -25.54 16.62
N THR A 462 -21.69 -25.87 15.34
CA THR A 462 -21.07 -27.15 14.94
C THR A 462 -19.55 -27.17 15.14
N ILE A 463 -18.95 -26.04 15.52
CA ILE A 463 -17.51 -25.86 15.63
C ILE A 463 -17.07 -26.13 17.08
N LYS A 464 -16.36 -27.24 17.28
CA LYS A 464 -15.86 -27.64 18.62
C LYS A 464 -14.48 -27.07 18.95
N ASP A 465 -13.73 -26.73 17.92
CA ASP A 465 -12.33 -26.33 17.99
C ASP A 465 -12.18 -24.80 17.94
N THR A 466 -10.96 -24.30 18.16
CA THR A 466 -10.68 -22.86 18.06
C THR A 466 -10.45 -22.47 16.61
N VAL A 467 -11.16 -21.44 16.12
CA VAL A 467 -10.98 -20.94 14.74
C VAL A 467 -9.76 -20.02 14.70
N ILE A 468 -8.77 -20.36 13.87
CA ILE A 468 -7.58 -19.51 13.66
C ILE A 468 -7.76 -18.53 12.51
N ASN A 469 -8.47 -18.93 11.46
CA ASN A 469 -8.68 -18.13 10.26
C ASN A 469 -10.10 -18.32 9.71
N PHE A 470 -10.67 -17.26 9.17
CA PHE A 470 -12.03 -17.20 8.65
C PHE A 470 -12.03 -16.34 7.39
N ALA A 471 -12.61 -16.85 6.29
CA ALA A 471 -12.74 -16.09 5.06
C ALA A 471 -14.09 -16.33 4.37
N TRP A 472 -14.82 -15.23 4.13
CA TRP A 472 -16.00 -15.21 3.28
C TRP A 472 -15.63 -15.32 1.81
N GLU A 473 -16.48 -15.98 1.04
CA GLU A 473 -16.45 -15.90 -0.41
C GLU A 473 -16.81 -14.48 -0.89
N PRO A 474 -15.97 -13.84 -1.71
CA PRO A 474 -16.29 -12.58 -2.35
C PRO A 474 -17.55 -12.69 -3.20
N LYS A 475 -18.52 -11.79 -2.98
CA LYS A 475 -19.82 -11.75 -3.70
C LYS A 475 -20.64 -13.04 -3.60
N GLY A 476 -20.31 -13.92 -2.66
CA GLY A 476 -21.01 -15.17 -2.39
C GLY A 476 -21.55 -15.24 -0.97
N ASP A 477 -22.09 -16.40 -0.63
CA ASP A 477 -22.63 -16.73 0.69
C ASP A 477 -21.86 -17.88 1.37
N ARG A 478 -20.81 -18.42 0.75
CA ARG A 478 -20.01 -19.51 1.32
C ARG A 478 -18.86 -18.96 2.14
N PHE A 479 -18.34 -19.76 3.07
CA PHE A 479 -17.15 -19.41 3.82
C PHE A 479 -16.32 -20.64 4.19
N VAL A 480 -15.04 -20.42 4.43
CA VAL A 480 -14.11 -21.44 4.91
C VAL A 480 -13.54 -20.97 6.24
N ILE A 481 -13.35 -21.94 7.14
CA ILE A 481 -12.65 -21.73 8.40
C ILE A 481 -11.48 -22.69 8.51
N ILE A 482 -10.44 -22.26 9.19
CA ILE A 482 -9.37 -23.14 9.66
C ILE A 482 -9.46 -23.20 11.18
N THR A 483 -9.48 -24.42 11.71
CA THR A 483 -9.55 -24.68 13.15
C THR A 483 -8.31 -25.41 13.66
N THR A 484 -8.05 -25.27 14.97
CA THR A 484 -7.01 -26.00 15.70
C THR A 484 -7.62 -26.62 16.95
N SER A 485 -7.28 -27.88 17.20
CA SER A 485 -7.67 -28.60 18.42
C SER A 485 -6.80 -28.24 19.62
N GLU A 486 -5.59 -27.72 19.39
CA GLU A 486 -4.68 -27.26 20.44
C GLU A 486 -4.88 -25.77 20.72
N PRO A 487 -4.88 -25.34 22.00
CA PRO A 487 -5.06 -23.94 22.36
C PRO A 487 -3.94 -23.08 21.76
N ALA A 488 -4.30 -21.91 21.24
CA ALA A 488 -3.38 -20.96 20.61
C ALA A 488 -2.36 -20.40 21.62
N GLY A 489 -1.28 -21.15 21.84
CA GLY A 489 -0.10 -20.75 22.60
C GLY A 489 1.18 -20.99 21.78
N PRO A 490 2.32 -20.40 22.17
CA PRO A 490 3.59 -20.63 21.48
C PRO A 490 4.08 -22.05 21.77
N THR A 491 3.71 -23.00 20.91
CA THR A 491 4.24 -24.36 20.91
C THR A 491 5.45 -24.44 19.96
N ALA A 492 6.43 -25.28 20.30
CA ALA A 492 7.63 -25.47 19.48
C ALA A 492 7.35 -26.14 18.11
N VAL A 493 6.19 -26.80 18.00
CA VAL A 493 5.69 -27.40 16.76
C VAL A 493 4.34 -26.73 16.43
N PRO A 494 4.14 -26.25 15.19
CA PRO A 494 2.84 -25.73 14.77
C PRO A 494 1.76 -26.80 14.95
N PRO A 495 0.63 -26.48 15.60
CA PRO A 495 -0.44 -27.45 15.81
C PRO A 495 -1.05 -27.87 14.48
N LYS A 496 -1.48 -29.14 14.38
CA LYS A 496 -2.21 -29.62 13.21
C LYS A 496 -3.53 -28.87 13.09
N THR A 497 -3.80 -28.38 11.89
CA THR A 497 -5.01 -27.63 11.57
C THR A 497 -6.02 -28.50 10.83
N SER A 498 -7.27 -28.08 10.88
CA SER A 498 -8.36 -28.68 10.12
C SER A 498 -9.08 -27.60 9.33
N VAL A 499 -9.37 -27.86 8.06
CA VAL A 499 -10.03 -26.91 7.16
C VAL A 499 -11.47 -27.33 7.00
N SER A 500 -12.42 -26.46 7.34
CA SER A 500 -13.85 -26.77 7.28
C SER A 500 -14.58 -25.80 6.35
N PHE A 501 -15.35 -26.36 5.43
CA PHE A 501 -16.12 -25.62 4.42
C PHE A 501 -17.58 -25.52 4.86
N PHE A 502 -18.19 -24.34 4.66
CA PHE A 502 -19.57 -24.07 5.00
C PHE A 502 -20.31 -23.45 3.82
N CYS A 503 -21.56 -23.86 3.65
CA CYS A 503 -22.46 -23.33 2.63
C CYS A 503 -23.91 -23.32 3.13
N PRO A 504 -24.77 -22.46 2.59
CA PRO A 504 -26.18 -22.47 2.94
C PRO A 504 -26.88 -23.70 2.33
N GLU A 505 -27.92 -24.17 3.03
CA GLU A 505 -28.83 -25.18 2.50
C GLU A 505 -29.68 -24.64 1.35
N LYS A 506 -30.10 -25.53 0.45
CA LYS A 506 -31.12 -25.21 -0.55
C LYS A 506 -32.47 -24.99 0.14
N ALA A 507 -32.88 -23.74 0.27
CA ALA A 507 -34.23 -23.41 0.70
C ALA A 507 -35.22 -23.40 -0.48
N LYS A 508 -36.51 -23.60 -0.18
CA LYS A 508 -37.58 -23.49 -1.19
C LYS A 508 -37.85 -22.01 -1.48
N GLY A 509 -37.55 -21.55 -2.70
CA GLY A 509 -37.80 -20.18 -3.17
C GLY A 509 -36.52 -19.33 -3.28
N GLN A 510 -36.64 -18.01 -3.11
CA GLN A 510 -35.52 -17.05 -3.15
C GLN A 510 -34.87 -16.79 -1.77
N ALA A 511 -35.32 -17.47 -0.72
CA ALA A 511 -34.72 -17.33 0.61
C ALA A 511 -33.39 -18.11 0.70
N VAL A 512 -32.44 -17.63 1.49
CA VAL A 512 -31.18 -18.34 1.77
C VAL A 512 -31.42 -19.29 2.95
N GLY A 513 -31.07 -20.57 2.80
CA GLY A 513 -31.18 -21.57 3.87
C GLY A 513 -30.21 -21.32 5.02
N ASN A 514 -30.25 -22.16 6.05
CA ASN A 514 -29.31 -22.08 7.16
C ASN A 514 -27.91 -22.50 6.71
N PHE A 515 -26.87 -21.96 7.34
CA PHE A 515 -25.49 -22.35 7.10
C PHE A 515 -25.23 -23.73 7.69
N LYS A 516 -24.81 -24.66 6.83
CA LYS A 516 -24.40 -26.01 7.22
C LYS A 516 -22.95 -26.28 6.88
N HIS A 517 -22.38 -27.16 7.68
CA HIS A 517 -21.08 -27.75 7.43
C HIS A 517 -21.16 -28.65 6.20
N LEU A 518 -20.22 -28.48 5.28
CA LEU A 518 -20.10 -29.26 4.06
C LEU A 518 -19.09 -30.40 4.23
N ARG A 519 -17.84 -30.07 4.57
CA ARG A 519 -16.75 -31.04 4.72
C ARG A 519 -15.66 -30.49 5.62
N THR A 520 -15.02 -31.36 6.40
CA THR A 520 -13.78 -31.04 7.14
C THR A 520 -12.64 -31.87 6.59
N LEU A 521 -11.50 -31.22 6.37
CA LEU A 521 -10.23 -31.83 6.04
C LEU A 521 -9.35 -31.75 7.27
N GLU A 522 -9.19 -32.88 7.94
CA GLU A 522 -8.42 -32.96 9.18
C GLU A 522 -6.91 -33.18 8.91
N LYS A 523 -6.09 -32.87 9.93
CA LYS A 523 -4.64 -33.15 9.96
C LYS A 523 -3.85 -32.46 8.84
N LYS A 524 -4.26 -31.23 8.50
CA LYS A 524 -3.52 -30.33 7.60
C LYS A 524 -2.55 -29.45 8.40
N ASN A 525 -1.72 -28.70 7.68
CA ASN A 525 -0.83 -27.66 8.24
C ASN A 525 -1.19 -26.25 7.73
N SER A 526 -2.31 -26.13 7.00
CA SER A 526 -2.76 -24.90 6.37
C SER A 526 -3.10 -23.83 7.40
N ASN A 527 -2.77 -22.58 7.11
CA ASN A 527 -3.01 -21.44 8.00
C ASN A 527 -3.68 -20.24 7.31
N ALA A 528 -3.75 -20.25 5.97
CA ALA A 528 -4.27 -19.15 5.17
C ALA A 528 -5.33 -19.62 4.16
N ILE A 529 -6.32 -18.75 3.91
CA ILE A 529 -7.40 -18.98 2.95
C ILE A 529 -7.41 -17.80 1.97
N TYR A 530 -7.33 -18.09 0.68
CA TYR A 530 -7.36 -17.08 -0.39
C TYR A 530 -8.45 -17.43 -1.39
N TRP A 531 -9.55 -16.67 -1.35
CA TRP A 531 -10.64 -16.80 -2.31
C TRP A 531 -10.36 -16.06 -3.62
N SER A 532 -10.80 -16.64 -4.73
CA SER A 532 -10.89 -15.91 -5.99
C SER A 532 -11.81 -14.70 -5.84
N PRO A 533 -11.46 -13.50 -6.36
CA PRO A 533 -12.31 -12.32 -6.31
C PRO A 533 -13.68 -12.47 -7.00
N ARG A 534 -13.85 -13.52 -7.81
CA ARG A 534 -15.12 -13.88 -8.45
C ARG A 534 -15.94 -14.93 -7.70
N GLY A 535 -15.40 -15.46 -6.60
CA GLY A 535 -15.96 -16.59 -5.87
C GLY A 535 -15.62 -17.93 -6.54
N ARG A 536 -16.35 -18.98 -6.16
CA ARG A 536 -16.23 -20.38 -6.61
C ARG A 536 -14.92 -21.10 -6.23
N PHE A 537 -13.78 -20.52 -6.55
CA PHE A 537 -12.46 -21.12 -6.32
C PHE A 537 -11.81 -20.57 -5.04
N VAL A 538 -11.17 -21.46 -4.28
CA VAL A 538 -10.42 -21.09 -3.07
C VAL A 538 -9.10 -21.84 -3.01
N VAL A 539 -8.04 -21.13 -2.67
CA VAL A 539 -6.72 -21.69 -2.36
C VAL A 539 -6.56 -21.73 -0.86
N VAL A 540 -6.30 -22.92 -0.34
CA VAL A 540 -5.96 -23.15 1.06
C VAL A 540 -4.47 -23.43 1.12
N ALA A 541 -3.75 -22.62 1.90
CA ALA A 541 -2.29 -22.62 1.84
C ALA A 541 -1.63 -22.66 3.21
N THR A 542 -0.40 -23.15 3.22
CA THR A 542 0.52 -23.04 4.34
C THR A 542 1.55 -21.96 4.04
N VAL A 543 1.37 -20.78 4.63
CA VAL A 543 2.18 -19.59 4.34
C VAL A 543 3.11 -19.29 5.52
N ALA A 544 4.32 -18.81 5.23
CA ALA A 544 5.33 -18.40 6.22
C ALA A 544 5.68 -19.50 7.25
N ASN A 545 5.69 -20.75 6.81
CA ASN A 545 6.14 -21.91 7.58
C ASN A 545 7.46 -22.43 6.97
N ALA A 546 8.45 -22.71 7.82
CA ALA A 546 9.78 -23.13 7.37
C ALA A 546 9.83 -24.58 6.85
N GLN A 547 8.84 -25.41 7.19
CA GLN A 547 8.86 -26.85 6.88
C GLN A 547 7.84 -27.29 5.85
N ASN A 548 6.71 -26.58 5.69
CA ASN A 548 5.66 -26.96 4.76
C ASN A 548 5.15 -25.73 4.02
N SER A 549 4.91 -25.86 2.73
CA SER A 549 4.49 -24.78 1.83
C SER A 549 3.42 -25.24 0.83
N ASP A 550 2.56 -26.16 1.29
CA ASP A 550 1.52 -26.75 0.45
C ASP A 550 0.44 -25.73 0.07
N LEU A 551 0.01 -25.82 -1.19
CA LEU A 551 -1.07 -25.06 -1.82
C LEU A 551 -2.13 -26.04 -2.32
N GLU A 552 -3.36 -25.94 -1.82
CA GLU A 552 -4.47 -26.79 -2.23
C GLU A 552 -5.56 -25.97 -2.92
N PHE A 553 -5.88 -26.31 -4.16
CA PHE A 553 -6.85 -25.61 -5.00
C PHE A 553 -8.21 -26.33 -4.96
N TYR A 554 -9.24 -25.65 -4.49
CA TYR A 554 -10.60 -26.19 -4.38
C TYR A 554 -11.59 -25.45 -5.29
N ASP A 555 -12.49 -26.22 -5.92
CA ASP A 555 -13.69 -25.72 -6.60
C ASP A 555 -14.92 -26.06 -5.75
N LEU A 556 -15.75 -25.06 -5.43
CA LEU A 556 -16.99 -25.24 -4.69
C LEU A 556 -18.24 -25.37 -5.58
N ASP A 557 -18.13 -25.21 -6.89
CA ASP A 557 -19.22 -25.43 -7.86
C ASP A 557 -18.79 -26.42 -8.94
N PHE A 558 -18.14 -27.51 -8.54
CA PHE A 558 -17.73 -28.53 -9.50
C PHE A 558 -18.95 -29.14 -10.22
N GLU A 559 -18.88 -29.21 -11.56
CA GLU A 559 -20.00 -29.63 -12.42
C GLU A 559 -20.21 -31.15 -12.47
N GLY A 560 -19.31 -31.93 -11.87
CA GLY A 560 -19.41 -33.39 -11.80
C GLY A 560 -20.47 -33.91 -10.84
N GLU A 561 -20.49 -35.23 -10.62
CA GLU A 561 -21.44 -35.89 -9.73
C GLU A 561 -21.31 -35.36 -8.30
N LYS A 562 -22.45 -34.93 -7.73
CA LYS A 562 -22.51 -34.52 -6.32
C LYS A 562 -22.66 -35.77 -5.43
N PRO A 563 -21.84 -35.91 -4.37
CA PRO A 563 -22.05 -36.96 -3.37
C PRO A 563 -23.48 -36.90 -2.81
N GLU A 564 -24.08 -38.06 -2.55
CA GLU A 564 -25.47 -38.12 -2.07
C GLU A 564 -25.66 -37.39 -0.73
N SER A 565 -24.61 -37.35 0.11
CA SER A 565 -24.57 -36.61 1.38
C SER A 565 -24.76 -35.10 1.21
N ASP A 566 -24.38 -34.55 0.06
CA ASP A 566 -24.28 -33.10 -0.19
C ASP A 566 -25.42 -32.61 -1.10
N LYS A 567 -26.40 -33.47 -1.41
CA LYS A 567 -27.48 -33.21 -2.37
C LYS A 567 -28.34 -31.99 -2.02
N ASP A 568 -28.58 -31.78 -0.74
CA ASP A 568 -29.40 -30.69 -0.20
C ASP A 568 -28.61 -29.38 0.01
N LEU A 569 -27.30 -29.41 -0.22
CA LEU A 569 -26.41 -28.26 -0.09
C LEU A 569 -26.23 -27.52 -1.42
N THR A 570 -25.87 -26.25 -1.33
CA THR A 570 -25.68 -25.37 -2.51
C THR A 570 -24.37 -25.61 -3.23
N ALA A 571 -23.33 -26.07 -2.53
CA ALA A 571 -21.98 -26.29 -3.08
C ALA A 571 -21.75 -27.74 -3.59
N ASN A 572 -20.68 -27.94 -4.37
CA ASN A 572 -20.06 -29.24 -4.68
C ASN A 572 -18.54 -29.07 -4.58
N LEU A 573 -17.96 -29.56 -3.49
CA LEU A 573 -16.54 -29.36 -3.20
C LEU A 573 -15.68 -30.45 -3.85
N GLN A 574 -14.75 -30.02 -4.70
CA GLN A 574 -13.74 -30.87 -5.33
C GLN A 574 -12.34 -30.27 -5.13
N LEU A 575 -11.37 -31.12 -4.78
CA LEU A 575 -9.95 -30.77 -4.85
C LEU A 575 -9.51 -30.86 -6.32
N MET A 576 -9.02 -29.76 -6.86
CA MET A 576 -8.61 -29.63 -8.26
C MET A 576 -7.15 -30.01 -8.44
N ASN A 577 -6.26 -29.38 -7.66
CA ASN A 577 -4.83 -29.66 -7.70
C ASN A 577 -4.16 -29.35 -6.37
N THR A 578 -2.97 -29.90 -6.18
CA THR A 578 -2.05 -29.56 -5.08
C THR A 578 -0.74 -29.10 -5.68
N ALA A 579 -0.20 -28.01 -5.18
CA ALA A 579 1.10 -27.48 -5.56
C ALA A 579 1.96 -27.24 -4.31
N ASP A 580 3.27 -27.13 -4.51
CA ASP A 580 4.23 -26.76 -3.47
C ASP A 580 5.07 -25.57 -3.98
N HIS A 581 5.38 -24.64 -3.08
CA HIS A 581 6.26 -23.52 -3.35
C HIS A 581 7.13 -23.29 -2.11
N TYR A 582 8.31 -23.87 -2.10
CA TYR A 582 9.22 -23.77 -0.96
C TYR A 582 9.51 -22.32 -0.56
N GLY A 583 9.46 -22.03 0.75
CA GLY A 583 9.68 -20.67 1.25
C GLY A 583 8.53 -19.70 0.95
N LEU A 584 7.31 -20.19 0.70
CA LEU A 584 6.17 -19.33 0.43
C LEU A 584 5.91 -18.29 1.53
N THR A 585 6.01 -17.00 1.19
CA THR A 585 5.75 -15.91 2.15
C THR A 585 4.37 -15.29 1.98
N ASP A 586 3.89 -15.19 0.74
CA ASP A 586 2.64 -14.49 0.43
C ASP A 586 2.00 -15.05 -0.86
N ILE A 587 0.67 -14.97 -0.93
CA ILE A 587 -0.14 -15.40 -2.08
C ILE A 587 -1.15 -14.29 -2.39
N GLN A 588 -1.40 -14.05 -3.68
CA GLN A 588 -2.44 -13.14 -4.13
C GLN A 588 -3.09 -13.61 -5.43
N TRP A 589 -4.41 -13.57 -5.47
CA TRP A 589 -5.20 -13.73 -6.69
C TRP A 589 -5.12 -12.48 -7.57
N ASP A 590 -5.14 -12.67 -8.88
CA ASP A 590 -5.38 -11.60 -9.82
C ASP A 590 -6.82 -11.03 -9.67
N PRO A 591 -7.08 -9.78 -10.07
CA PRO A 591 -8.40 -9.17 -9.92
C PRO A 591 -9.48 -9.84 -10.78
N ALA A 592 -9.10 -10.53 -11.87
CA ALA A 592 -10.04 -11.24 -12.71
C ALA A 592 -10.38 -12.64 -12.15
N GLY A 593 -9.59 -13.17 -11.23
CA GLY A 593 -9.80 -14.46 -10.57
C GLY A 593 -9.41 -15.67 -11.42
N ARG A 594 -8.51 -15.48 -12.39
CA ARG A 594 -7.99 -16.51 -13.31
C ARG A 594 -6.63 -17.06 -12.88
N TYR A 595 -5.82 -16.25 -12.20
CA TYR A 595 -4.43 -16.53 -11.89
C TYR A 595 -4.16 -16.33 -10.39
N VAL A 596 -3.26 -17.15 -9.86
CA VAL A 596 -2.77 -17.04 -8.49
C VAL A 596 -1.28 -16.85 -8.55
N ALA A 597 -0.78 -15.74 -7.99
CA ALA A 597 0.65 -15.57 -7.79
C ALA A 597 1.01 -15.93 -6.36
N SER A 598 2.08 -16.70 -6.20
CA SER A 598 2.68 -17.00 -4.91
C SER A 598 4.17 -16.67 -4.98
N TRP A 599 4.76 -16.14 -3.90
CA TRP A 599 6.16 -15.70 -3.93
C TRP A 599 6.86 -15.84 -2.60
N ALA A 600 8.19 -15.92 -2.70
CA ALA A 600 9.12 -16.01 -1.57
C ALA A 600 9.88 -14.68 -1.42
N SER A 601 9.58 -13.93 -0.36
CA SER A 601 10.15 -12.61 -0.10
C SER A 601 11.47 -12.65 0.70
N VAL A 602 12.48 -11.93 0.21
CA VAL A 602 13.76 -11.66 0.88
C VAL A 602 13.58 -10.97 2.24
N TRP A 603 12.47 -10.27 2.47
CA TRP A 603 12.16 -9.65 3.76
C TRP A 603 11.87 -10.67 4.87
N LYS A 604 11.56 -11.92 4.51
CA LYS A 604 11.29 -13.01 5.46
C LYS A 604 12.46 -14.00 5.53
N HIS A 605 12.98 -14.43 4.39
CA HIS A 605 14.14 -15.31 4.29
C HIS A 605 14.88 -15.10 2.98
N THR A 606 16.17 -15.44 2.98
CA THR A 606 17.08 -15.16 1.85
C THR A 606 17.27 -16.34 0.90
N MET A 607 16.68 -17.50 1.18
CA MET A 607 16.78 -18.70 0.35
C MET A 607 15.64 -18.75 -0.66
N GLU A 608 15.92 -19.23 -1.89
CA GLU A 608 14.92 -19.54 -2.93
C GLU A 608 13.90 -18.41 -3.17
N ASN A 609 14.38 -17.17 -3.30
CA ASN A 609 13.52 -16.04 -3.63
C ASN A 609 13.08 -16.12 -5.10
N GLY A 610 11.80 -15.85 -5.35
CA GLY A 610 11.18 -15.98 -6.66
C GLY A 610 9.66 -15.88 -6.58
N TYR A 611 9.00 -16.08 -7.71
CA TYR A 611 7.54 -16.12 -7.79
C TYR A 611 7.06 -17.21 -8.72
N HIS A 612 5.93 -17.82 -8.37
CA HIS A 612 5.20 -18.78 -9.18
C HIS A 612 3.85 -18.19 -9.57
N ILE A 613 3.40 -18.45 -10.80
CA ILE A 613 2.05 -18.12 -11.26
C ILE A 613 1.35 -19.44 -11.60
N TYR A 614 0.19 -19.64 -10.98
CA TYR A 614 -0.71 -20.75 -11.23
C TYR A 614 -1.97 -20.25 -11.92
N ASP A 615 -2.64 -21.12 -12.66
CA ASP A 615 -4.03 -20.89 -13.04
C ASP A 615 -4.99 -21.15 -11.86
N PHE A 616 -6.29 -20.91 -12.06
CA PHE A 616 -7.31 -21.16 -11.05
C PHE A 616 -7.53 -22.65 -10.72
N ARG A 617 -7.05 -23.57 -11.57
CA ARG A 617 -7.11 -25.02 -11.35
C ARG A 617 -5.90 -25.51 -10.54
N GLY A 618 -4.84 -24.72 -10.48
CA GLY A 618 -3.56 -25.03 -9.85
C GLY A 618 -2.50 -25.57 -10.81
N GLU A 619 -2.68 -25.46 -12.13
CA GLU A 619 -1.62 -25.72 -13.12
C GLU A 619 -0.56 -24.61 -12.99
N GLN A 620 0.71 -24.98 -12.77
CA GLN A 620 1.81 -24.03 -12.72
C GLN A 620 2.10 -23.53 -14.14
N LEU A 621 1.86 -22.24 -14.37
CA LEU A 621 2.11 -21.60 -15.66
C LEU A 621 3.54 -21.08 -15.77
N ARG A 622 4.08 -20.56 -14.66
CA ARG A 622 5.42 -19.97 -14.61
C ARG A 622 6.04 -20.15 -13.24
N GLU A 623 7.33 -20.40 -13.23
CA GLU A 623 8.20 -20.33 -12.07
C GLU A 623 9.45 -19.54 -12.50
N GLU A 624 9.77 -18.50 -11.73
CA GLU A 624 10.94 -17.68 -12.00
C GLU A 624 11.69 -17.39 -10.69
N PRO A 625 12.90 -17.97 -10.52
CA PRO A 625 13.78 -17.59 -9.43
C PRO A 625 14.32 -16.19 -9.67
N VAL A 626 14.15 -15.30 -8.69
CA VAL A 626 14.59 -13.90 -8.78
C VAL A 626 15.35 -13.55 -7.51
N GLU A 627 16.63 -13.22 -7.66
CA GLU A 627 17.45 -12.81 -6.53
C GLU A 627 16.89 -11.56 -5.84
N LYS A 628 16.89 -11.59 -4.50
CA LYS A 628 16.41 -10.47 -3.66
C LYS A 628 14.99 -10.02 -4.04
N PHE A 629 14.12 -10.97 -4.41
CA PHE A 629 12.72 -10.70 -4.65
C PHE A 629 12.05 -10.19 -3.37
N ARG A 630 11.37 -9.05 -3.41
CA ARG A 630 10.76 -8.43 -2.22
C ARG A 630 9.24 -8.59 -2.21
N GLN A 631 8.58 -8.23 -3.31
CA GLN A 631 7.13 -8.10 -3.35
C GLN A 631 6.60 -8.26 -4.78
N LEU A 632 5.49 -8.99 -4.91
CA LEU A 632 4.60 -8.96 -6.07
C LEU A 632 3.29 -8.29 -5.66
N ALA A 633 2.71 -7.46 -6.53
CA ALA A 633 1.39 -6.91 -6.30
C ALA A 633 0.59 -6.84 -7.60
N TRP A 634 -0.51 -7.59 -7.68
CA TRP A 634 -1.47 -7.47 -8.78
C TRP A 634 -2.13 -6.08 -8.78
N ARG A 635 -2.22 -5.45 -9.95
CA ARG A 635 -2.88 -4.16 -10.14
C ARG A 635 -4.39 -4.33 -10.03
N PRO A 636 -5.08 -3.75 -9.04
CA PRO A 636 -6.53 -3.87 -8.89
C PRO A 636 -7.30 -3.34 -10.11
N ARG A 637 -8.52 -3.84 -10.31
CA ARG A 637 -9.42 -3.34 -11.34
C ARG A 637 -10.63 -2.65 -10.70
N PRO A 638 -11.05 -1.49 -11.24
CA PRO A 638 -12.29 -0.87 -10.82
C PRO A 638 -13.50 -1.76 -11.18
N ALA A 639 -14.64 -1.45 -10.57
CA ALA A 639 -15.90 -2.10 -10.94
C ALA A 639 -16.17 -2.00 -12.44
N THR A 640 -16.74 -3.06 -13.00
CA THR A 640 -17.05 -3.14 -14.43
C THR A 640 -17.98 -2.00 -14.85
N LEU A 641 -17.68 -1.40 -16.00
CA LEU A 641 -18.52 -0.37 -16.62
C LEU A 641 -19.72 -0.96 -17.36
N LEU A 642 -19.73 -2.29 -17.57
CA LEU A 642 -20.79 -2.99 -18.28
C LEU A 642 -22.09 -2.97 -17.47
N SER A 643 -23.18 -2.61 -18.14
CA SER A 643 -24.52 -2.71 -17.59
C SER A 643 -24.90 -4.16 -17.28
N LYS A 644 -25.89 -4.36 -16.41
CA LYS A 644 -26.42 -5.71 -16.10
C LYS A 644 -26.99 -6.40 -17.34
N GLU A 645 -27.49 -5.65 -18.31
CA GLU A 645 -28.04 -6.17 -19.55
C GLU A 645 -26.95 -6.68 -20.49
N GLU A 646 -25.89 -5.90 -20.68
CA GLU A 646 -24.71 -6.31 -21.47
C GLU A 646 -24.04 -7.54 -20.85
N GLN A 647 -23.87 -7.56 -19.53
CA GLN A 647 -23.33 -8.75 -18.83
C GLN A 647 -24.21 -9.99 -19.07
N LYS A 648 -25.53 -9.83 -19.13
CA LYS A 648 -26.47 -10.92 -19.43
C LYS A 648 -26.36 -11.36 -20.90
N GLN A 649 -26.15 -10.44 -21.83
CA GLN A 649 -25.93 -10.76 -23.24
C GLN A 649 -24.59 -11.50 -23.45
N ILE A 650 -23.50 -11.05 -22.82
CA ILE A 650 -22.19 -11.73 -22.86
C ILE A 650 -22.31 -13.17 -22.36
N ARG A 651 -23.02 -13.39 -21.23
CA ARG A 651 -23.25 -14.74 -20.71
C ARG A 651 -24.05 -15.64 -21.65
N LYS A 652 -24.97 -15.07 -22.44
CA LYS A 652 -25.73 -15.83 -23.44
C LYS A 652 -24.87 -16.25 -24.63
N ASN A 653 -23.97 -15.37 -25.06
CA ASN A 653 -23.11 -15.59 -26.23
C ASN A 653 -21.73 -16.15 -25.85
N LEU A 654 -21.55 -16.64 -24.62
CA LEU A 654 -20.26 -17.09 -24.09
C LEU A 654 -19.60 -18.17 -24.96
N ARG A 655 -20.40 -19.05 -25.57
CA ARG A 655 -19.89 -20.10 -26.48
C ARG A 655 -19.25 -19.54 -27.74
N GLU A 656 -19.78 -18.45 -28.29
CA GLU A 656 -19.23 -17.80 -29.48
C GLU A 656 -17.89 -17.12 -29.13
N TYR A 657 -17.83 -16.41 -28.01
CA TYR A 657 -16.59 -15.80 -27.51
C TYR A 657 -15.55 -16.86 -27.14
N SER A 658 -15.93 -17.98 -26.52
CA SER A 658 -15.00 -19.08 -26.18
C SER A 658 -14.31 -19.60 -27.44
N LYS A 659 -15.07 -19.83 -28.52
CA LYS A 659 -14.51 -20.30 -29.78
C LYS A 659 -13.55 -19.30 -30.41
N GLN A 660 -13.83 -18.01 -30.31
CA GLN A 660 -12.94 -16.95 -30.81
C GLN A 660 -11.62 -16.94 -30.01
N PHE A 661 -11.69 -16.96 -28.68
CA PHE A 661 -10.50 -16.96 -27.84
C PHE A 661 -9.67 -18.24 -27.98
N GLU A 662 -10.29 -19.41 -28.07
CA GLU A 662 -9.61 -20.68 -28.32
C GLU A 662 -8.87 -20.65 -29.66
N GLN A 663 -9.46 -20.07 -30.70
CA GLN A 663 -8.81 -19.90 -32.00
C GLN A 663 -7.61 -18.93 -31.90
N GLU A 664 -7.78 -17.77 -31.27
CA GLU A 664 -6.71 -16.78 -31.09
C GLU A 664 -5.53 -17.33 -30.27
N ASP A 665 -5.80 -18.12 -29.24
CA ASP A 665 -4.76 -18.73 -28.41
C ASP A 665 -4.04 -19.87 -29.13
N ALA A 666 -4.76 -20.68 -29.93
CA ALA A 666 -4.15 -21.71 -30.78
C ALA A 666 -3.24 -21.10 -31.88
N GLU A 667 -3.68 -20.02 -32.52
CA GLU A 667 -2.90 -19.30 -33.53
C GLU A 667 -1.62 -18.69 -32.92
N ARG A 668 -1.67 -18.20 -31.68
CA ARG A 668 -0.48 -17.69 -30.98
C ARG A 668 0.50 -18.80 -30.62
N GLY A 669 0.02 -19.91 -30.08
CA GLY A 669 0.87 -21.07 -29.77
C GLY A 669 1.63 -21.52 -31.02
N ALA A 670 0.91 -21.70 -32.13
CA ALA A 670 1.51 -22.07 -33.41
C ALA A 670 2.53 -21.03 -33.93
N SER A 671 2.25 -19.73 -33.78
CA SER A 671 3.17 -18.67 -34.20
C SER A 671 4.43 -18.59 -33.33
N ALA A 672 4.30 -18.81 -32.02
CA ALA A 672 5.43 -18.84 -31.10
C ALA A 672 6.35 -20.03 -31.40
N ASP A 673 5.76 -21.21 -31.61
CA ASP A 673 6.50 -22.41 -32.00
C ASP A 673 7.23 -22.23 -33.32
N LEU A 674 6.59 -21.61 -34.32
CA LEU A 674 7.20 -21.32 -35.61
C LEU A 674 8.40 -20.38 -35.49
N ALA A 675 8.30 -19.31 -34.69
CA ALA A 675 9.40 -18.37 -34.48
C ALA A 675 10.62 -19.04 -33.80
N VAL A 676 10.38 -19.93 -32.84
CA VAL A 676 11.45 -20.72 -32.19
C VAL A 676 12.10 -21.67 -33.20
N VAL A 677 11.30 -22.34 -34.02
CA VAL A 677 11.80 -23.24 -35.08
C VAL A 677 12.62 -22.48 -36.12
N GLU A 678 12.17 -21.30 -36.56
CA GLU A 678 12.91 -20.47 -37.50
C GLU A 678 14.22 -19.94 -36.90
N ALA A 679 14.22 -19.53 -35.63
CA ALA A 679 15.45 -19.11 -34.95
C ALA A 679 16.46 -20.26 -34.82
N ARG A 680 15.99 -21.46 -34.45
CA ARG A 680 16.84 -22.68 -34.41
C ARG A 680 17.39 -23.03 -35.78
N ARG A 681 16.54 -22.95 -36.82
CA ARG A 681 16.96 -23.17 -38.21
C ARG A 681 18.02 -22.18 -38.65
N ARG A 682 17.83 -20.90 -38.33
CA ARG A 682 18.81 -19.85 -38.63
C ARG A 682 20.15 -20.10 -37.93
N MET A 683 20.14 -20.45 -36.64
CA MET A 683 21.37 -20.78 -35.91
C MET A 683 22.08 -22.00 -36.50
N LEU A 684 21.31 -23.01 -36.91
CA LEU A 684 21.85 -24.20 -37.59
C LEU A 684 22.45 -23.83 -38.95
N ASP A 685 21.79 -22.98 -39.73
CA ASP A 685 22.28 -22.50 -41.02
C ASP A 685 23.56 -21.65 -40.85
N GLU A 686 23.61 -20.77 -39.83
CA GLU A 686 24.81 -19.99 -39.47
C GLU A 686 25.97 -20.91 -39.05
N TRP A 687 25.70 -21.95 -38.27
CA TRP A 687 26.70 -22.95 -37.89
C TRP A 687 27.20 -23.77 -39.08
N LEU A 688 26.29 -24.21 -39.96
CA LEU A 688 26.65 -24.94 -41.18
C LEU A 688 27.48 -24.06 -42.13
N ALA A 689 27.14 -22.78 -42.27
CA ALA A 689 27.90 -21.83 -43.08
C ALA A 689 29.30 -21.59 -42.49
N TRP A 690 29.42 -21.42 -41.17
CA TRP A 690 30.70 -21.30 -40.48
C TRP A 690 31.54 -22.58 -40.64
N ARG A 691 30.92 -23.75 -40.48
CA ARG A 691 31.62 -25.03 -40.67
C ARG A 691 32.14 -25.17 -42.09
N ALA A 692 31.34 -24.82 -43.09
CA ALA A 692 31.76 -24.85 -44.49
C ALA A 692 32.92 -23.88 -44.76
N SER A 693 32.92 -22.67 -44.19
CA SER A 693 34.04 -21.74 -44.34
C SER A 693 35.31 -22.26 -43.68
N VAL A 694 35.20 -22.88 -42.50
CA VAL A 694 36.35 -23.49 -41.81
C VAL A 694 36.87 -24.70 -42.57
N GLU A 695 36.00 -25.54 -43.14
CA GLU A 695 36.42 -26.67 -43.98
C GLU A 695 37.23 -26.18 -45.20
N VAL A 696 36.80 -25.09 -45.84
CA VAL A 696 37.54 -24.46 -46.95
C VAL A 696 38.88 -23.86 -46.47
N GLU A 697 38.89 -23.10 -45.38
CA GLU A 697 40.13 -22.52 -44.82
C GLU A 697 41.15 -23.61 -44.44
N VAL A 698 40.69 -24.71 -43.83
CA VAL A 698 41.54 -25.85 -43.48
C VAL A 698 42.07 -26.56 -44.72
N GLU A 699 41.26 -26.67 -45.77
CA GLU A 699 41.70 -27.24 -47.06
C GLU A 699 42.77 -26.36 -47.71
N GLU A 700 42.58 -25.03 -47.73
CA GLU A 700 43.57 -24.06 -48.22
C GLU A 700 44.87 -24.09 -47.39
N GLU A 701 44.78 -24.07 -46.05
CA GLU A 701 45.96 -24.17 -45.18
C GLU A 701 46.72 -25.50 -45.36
N ARG A 702 45.99 -26.61 -45.59
CA ARG A 702 46.62 -27.90 -45.86
C ARG A 702 47.34 -27.93 -47.20
N LEU A 703 46.74 -27.34 -48.24
CA LEU A 703 47.37 -27.19 -49.56
C LEU A 703 48.65 -26.34 -49.45
N ASP A 704 48.61 -25.22 -48.73
CA ASP A 704 49.76 -24.34 -48.51
C ASP A 704 50.89 -25.03 -47.72
N ARG A 705 50.53 -25.94 -46.81
CA ARG A 705 51.50 -26.73 -46.02
C ARG A 705 51.94 -28.03 -46.69
N GLY A 706 51.42 -28.36 -47.87
CA GLY A 706 51.74 -29.58 -48.61
C GLY A 706 51.26 -30.87 -47.93
N LEU A 707 50.21 -30.79 -47.12
CA LEU A 707 49.57 -31.93 -46.44
C LEU A 707 48.52 -32.58 -47.37
N PRO A 708 48.29 -33.90 -47.28
CA PRO A 708 47.30 -34.59 -48.11
C PRO A 708 45.88 -34.06 -47.87
N ALA A 709 45.08 -34.00 -48.95
CA ALA A 709 43.72 -33.44 -48.95
C ALA A 709 42.79 -34.17 -47.96
N ASN A 710 42.91 -35.50 -47.86
CA ASN A 710 42.23 -36.30 -46.86
C ASN A 710 43.20 -36.76 -45.76
N PRO A 711 43.05 -36.30 -44.50
CA PRO A 711 43.88 -36.76 -43.38
C PRO A 711 43.54 -38.21 -42.99
N VAL A 712 42.42 -38.75 -43.47
CA VAL A 712 41.92 -40.09 -43.17
C VAL A 712 42.44 -41.15 -44.15
N GLU A 713 42.76 -40.80 -45.40
CA GLU A 713 43.32 -41.76 -46.36
C GLU A 713 44.69 -42.31 -45.90
N GLY A 714 45.53 -41.47 -45.29
CA GLY A 714 46.80 -41.92 -44.71
C GLY A 714 46.68 -42.73 -43.41
N LEU A 715 45.51 -42.70 -42.76
CA LEU A 715 45.21 -43.49 -41.55
C LEU A 715 44.53 -44.82 -41.89
N ILE A 716 43.84 -44.93 -43.03
CA ILE A 716 43.23 -46.18 -43.49
C ILE A 716 44.31 -47.17 -43.96
N ASP A 717 45.35 -46.70 -44.67
CA ASP A 717 46.49 -47.55 -45.07
C ASP A 717 47.35 -48.02 -43.86
N GLN A 718 47.25 -47.35 -42.70
CA GLN A 718 47.91 -47.77 -41.46
C GLN A 718 47.03 -48.69 -40.58
N ALA A 719 45.75 -48.87 -40.93
CA ALA A 719 44.79 -49.66 -40.14
C ALA A 719 44.52 -51.07 -40.72
N GLU A 720 45.08 -51.40 -41.89
CA GLU A 720 44.98 -52.76 -42.45
C GLU A 720 45.96 -53.77 -41.81
N ASP A 721 46.97 -53.29 -41.08
CA ASP A 721 47.88 -54.13 -40.29
C ASP A 721 47.51 -54.06 -38.79
N GLU A 722 46.76 -55.08 -38.32
CA GLU A 722 46.54 -55.48 -36.91
C GLU A 722 45.40 -54.82 -36.10
N GLU A 723 44.17 -55.24 -36.45
CA GLU A 723 43.11 -55.84 -35.61
C GLU A 723 42.72 -55.30 -34.20
N GLU A 724 41.40 -55.08 -34.09
CA GLU A 724 40.53 -54.97 -32.90
C GLU A 724 40.46 -53.63 -32.14
N GLN A 725 39.79 -52.64 -32.74
CA GLN A 725 39.03 -51.65 -31.98
C GLN A 725 37.52 -51.98 -32.05
N GLN A 726 36.98 -52.43 -30.91
CA GLN A 726 35.53 -52.52 -30.71
C GLN A 726 34.94 -51.11 -30.76
N VAL A 727 34.18 -50.83 -31.82
CA VAL A 727 33.31 -49.66 -31.90
C VAL A 727 32.11 -49.93 -30.99
N ILE A 728 32.05 -49.22 -29.86
CA ILE A 728 30.83 -49.14 -29.04
C ILE A 728 29.98 -48.03 -29.65
N GLU A 729 29.02 -48.39 -30.48
CA GLU A 729 27.95 -47.48 -30.91
C GLU A 729 26.95 -47.35 -29.75
N GLU A 730 27.08 -46.27 -28.98
CA GLU A 730 26.07 -45.88 -28.00
C GLU A 730 24.92 -45.20 -28.74
N ILE A 731 23.91 -45.99 -29.12
CA ILE A 731 22.64 -45.48 -29.62
C ILE A 731 21.85 -44.98 -28.40
N VAL A 732 21.85 -43.66 -28.20
CA VAL A 732 20.98 -43.02 -27.21
C VAL A 732 19.60 -42.81 -27.86
N GLU A 733 18.72 -43.80 -27.70
CA GLU A 733 17.29 -43.61 -27.95
C GLU A 733 16.66 -42.90 -26.75
N GLU A 734 16.34 -41.62 -26.92
CA GLU A 734 15.54 -40.86 -25.97
C GLU A 734 14.05 -41.23 -26.20
N VAL A 735 13.52 -42.11 -25.36
CA VAL A 735 12.09 -42.47 -25.36
C VAL A 735 11.31 -41.32 -24.74
N ILE A 736 10.55 -40.58 -25.56
CA ILE A 736 9.86 -39.35 -25.15
C ILE A 736 8.51 -39.62 -24.45
N GLU A 737 7.90 -40.79 -24.57
CA GLU A 737 6.70 -41.15 -23.78
C GLU A 737 6.35 -42.64 -23.92
N GLU A 738 6.12 -43.34 -22.79
CA GLU A 738 5.59 -44.71 -22.76
C GLU A 738 4.29 -44.72 -21.94
N THR A 739 3.16 -44.90 -22.61
CA THR A 739 1.84 -45.11 -21.97
C THR A 739 1.50 -46.59 -21.96
N GLU A 740 1.46 -47.20 -20.77
CA GLU A 740 0.96 -48.56 -20.59
C GLU A 740 -0.58 -48.57 -20.44
N GLU A 741 -1.29 -49.08 -21.45
CA GLU A 741 -2.66 -49.59 -21.29
C GLU A 741 -2.61 -51.04 -20.79
N ILE A 742 -3.04 -51.28 -19.56
CA ILE A 742 -3.29 -52.64 -19.06
C ILE A 742 -4.66 -53.09 -19.58
N VAL A 743 -4.66 -53.98 -20.57
CA VAL A 743 -5.83 -54.79 -20.94
C VAL A 743 -5.73 -56.15 -20.25
N SER A 744 -6.39 -56.31 -19.10
CA SER A 744 -7.18 -57.51 -18.74
C SER A 744 -8.01 -57.28 -17.48
#